data_AF-A0A2D5XLZ4-F1
#
_entry.id   AF-A0A2D5XLZ4-F1
#
_cell.length_a   1.000
_cell.length_b   1.000
_cell.length_c   1.000
_cell.angle_alpha   90.00
_cell.angle_beta   90.00
_cell.angle_gamma   90.00
#
_symmetry.space_group_name_H-M   'P 1'
#
loop_
_entity.id
_entity.type
_entity.pdbx_description
1 polymer ?
#
loop_
_entity_poly.entity_id
_entity_poly.type
_entity_poly.pdbx_seq_one_letter_code
_entity_poly.pdbx_strand_id
1 'polypeptide(L)'
;MIAQFSFSILLALTPSPQEQGWPPELDAALERAGSAQALWRDSLSQVPEDLRADLGHLIAVMPTADLISLSPARILAEVELAVKVRAEVPWGAALPDALFREHVLPYAHVSEARDPWRQELTDLCLPMVADCKTPAEAAQRLNERLFDKLGVRYSTKRKRPDQSPAESMEQGLASCTGLSILLADACRAVCVPARLAGTASWAEKPGNHTWVEVWDQGWHFTGACEPDARGLNHGWFEGDAARAIKGDPLKAIFAVSWGAVTTFPMAWEPNGRVGGVDVTQRYVQDDEKPEIDDRHARLLITLRDVPGGKRVEVPVAVTLVDDNRARVEGFTRGEGADTNDVFECVVLRGKKYFIQVEDAPGSWSFPWFIETPRDQGVIHYRNNLWSAEGFVASGDPTAVVAQWFADLESDPNAAFPETTFRSRGSEGFRGCIEQAWLRSASTQRMRADALARVVKANGQEAPYTLRAVGQRPVGGWPVVIAMHGGGGVPKEVNDSQWKVMQSYYKDHPEVSGYLYLALRAPNDTWNGFYDDRISLLINRLIAQLLVAEGVDADRVHLIGYSHGGYGAFVIGTKIPWRFAAVHSSAAAPTAGETMGENLTNTRFTFMVGEKDTAYGRIDLCRSFAESMKQLKAAHKGLYGVDYLEQAGHGHGGLPDRDYLTQMLPRVRQTVPRELHWRMSDNVLKDFAWISVETPIEGAVVHATCRDNRVEISGEGVDGVWVYLDERLVDPDAAITLVVGDAEEEVYLEDDPEVMARRMHATGDPSLMFGANFWVSFP
;
A
#
# COMPACT_ATOMS: atom_id res chain seq x y z
N MET A 1 -48.77 -75.29 -52.12
CA MET A 1 -49.35 -75.14 -50.78
C MET A 1 -48.21 -74.72 -49.87
N ILE A 2 -48.24 -73.46 -49.38
CA ILE A 2 -47.76 -72.95 -48.08
C ILE A 2 -46.30 -73.31 -47.68
N ALA A 3 -45.36 -72.43 -47.31
CA ALA A 3 -45.32 -71.01 -46.98
C ALA A 3 -43.85 -70.53 -47.09
N GLN A 4 -43.63 -69.24 -47.28
CA GLN A 4 -42.38 -68.59 -46.90
C GLN A 4 -42.70 -67.31 -46.12
N PHE A 5 -42.20 -67.28 -44.88
CA PHE A 5 -42.21 -66.15 -43.96
C PHE A 5 -41.38 -64.99 -44.53
N SER A 6 -41.88 -63.77 -44.40
CA SER A 6 -41.07 -62.55 -44.51
C SER A 6 -41.23 -61.77 -43.21
N PHE A 7 -40.11 -61.58 -42.51
CA PHE A 7 -39.98 -60.81 -41.27
C PHE A 7 -40.13 -59.32 -41.61
N SER A 8 -41.10 -58.63 -41.00
CA SER A 8 -41.16 -57.18 -40.98
C SER A 8 -40.53 -56.69 -39.68
N ILE A 9 -39.38 -56.01 -39.77
CA ILE A 9 -38.79 -55.27 -38.66
C ILE A 9 -39.53 -53.92 -38.60
N LEU A 10 -40.39 -53.78 -37.60
CA LEU A 10 -40.97 -52.49 -37.21
C LEU A 10 -39.85 -51.68 -36.53
N LEU A 11 -39.31 -50.66 -37.19
CA LEU A 11 -38.59 -49.59 -36.48
C LEU A 11 -39.63 -48.83 -35.67
N ALA A 12 -39.72 -49.12 -34.36
CA ALA A 12 -40.42 -48.25 -33.44
C ALA A 12 -39.65 -46.91 -33.41
N LEU A 13 -40.26 -45.86 -33.94
CA LEU A 13 -39.81 -44.48 -33.74
C LEU A 13 -39.83 -44.23 -32.22
N THR A 14 -38.65 -44.10 -31.61
CA THR A 14 -38.54 -43.66 -30.23
C THR A 14 -39.12 -42.25 -30.14
N PRO A 15 -40.12 -41.99 -29.27
CA PRO A 15 -40.72 -40.67 -29.14
C PRO A 15 -39.64 -39.65 -28.80
N SER A 16 -39.77 -38.43 -29.33
CA SER A 16 -38.83 -37.34 -29.06
C SER A 16 -38.77 -37.03 -27.56
N PRO A 17 -37.65 -36.51 -27.03
CA PRO A 17 -37.55 -36.15 -25.61
C PRO A 17 -38.70 -35.23 -25.14
N GLN A 18 -39.15 -34.34 -26.02
CA GLN A 18 -40.27 -33.43 -25.76
C GLN A 18 -41.62 -34.16 -25.60
N GLU A 19 -41.84 -35.24 -26.35
CA GLU A 19 -43.02 -36.12 -26.21
C GLU A 19 -42.96 -36.99 -24.94
N GLN A 20 -41.81 -37.05 -24.27
CA GLN A 20 -41.59 -37.78 -23.02
C GLN A 20 -41.54 -36.88 -21.77
N GLY A 21 -41.82 -35.57 -21.93
CA GLY A 21 -41.80 -34.59 -20.84
C GLY A 21 -40.42 -33.99 -20.53
N TRP A 22 -39.40 -34.23 -21.38
CA TRP A 22 -38.07 -33.65 -21.23
C TRP A 22 -37.93 -32.33 -22.00
N PRO A 23 -37.10 -31.39 -21.53
CA PRO A 23 -36.79 -30.17 -22.26
C PRO A 23 -35.94 -30.47 -23.52
N PRO A 24 -36.08 -29.67 -24.59
CA PRO A 24 -35.37 -29.90 -25.86
C PRO A 24 -33.84 -29.79 -25.73
N GLU A 25 -33.32 -29.05 -24.74
CA GLU A 25 -31.90 -28.86 -24.51
C GLU A 25 -31.20 -30.07 -23.87
N LEU A 26 -31.97 -31.06 -23.38
CA LEU A 26 -31.43 -32.20 -22.64
C LEU A 26 -30.44 -33.02 -23.48
N ASP A 27 -30.78 -33.33 -24.73
CA ASP A 27 -29.91 -34.17 -25.57
C ASP A 27 -28.55 -33.51 -25.82
N ALA A 28 -28.53 -32.19 -26.05
CA ALA A 28 -27.30 -31.43 -26.22
C ALA A 28 -26.43 -31.45 -24.94
N ALA A 29 -27.04 -31.37 -23.76
CA ALA A 29 -26.32 -31.52 -22.50
C ALA A 29 -25.77 -32.94 -22.29
N LEU A 30 -26.54 -33.97 -22.64
CA LEU A 30 -26.09 -35.36 -22.56
C LEU A 30 -24.93 -35.67 -23.51
N GLU A 31 -24.84 -35.00 -24.66
CA GLU A 31 -23.66 -35.08 -25.53
C GLU A 31 -22.41 -34.48 -24.86
N ARG A 32 -22.54 -33.37 -24.11
CA ARG A 32 -21.43 -32.78 -23.34
C ARG A 32 -20.89 -33.72 -22.26
N ALA A 33 -21.70 -34.66 -21.76
CA ALA A 33 -21.31 -35.63 -20.74
C ALA A 33 -20.32 -36.70 -21.24
N GLY A 34 -20.11 -36.83 -22.56
CA GLY A 34 -19.15 -37.76 -23.14
C GLY A 34 -19.42 -39.22 -22.74
N SER A 35 -18.43 -39.89 -22.15
CA SER A 35 -18.56 -41.31 -21.74
C SER A 35 -19.62 -41.54 -20.64
N ALA A 36 -19.99 -40.51 -19.88
CA ALA A 36 -21.04 -40.59 -18.86
C ALA A 36 -22.46 -40.59 -19.45
N GLN A 37 -22.63 -40.30 -20.75
CA GLN A 37 -23.93 -40.19 -21.41
C GLN A 37 -24.83 -41.42 -21.21
N ALA A 38 -24.27 -42.63 -21.29
CA ALA A 38 -25.03 -43.86 -21.12
C ALA A 38 -25.61 -44.01 -19.70
N LEU A 39 -24.84 -43.63 -18.68
CA LEU A 39 -25.27 -43.65 -17.28
C LEU A 39 -26.41 -42.65 -17.03
N TRP A 40 -26.30 -41.46 -17.62
CA TRP A 40 -27.38 -40.48 -17.57
C TRP A 40 -28.65 -41.00 -18.24
N ARG A 41 -28.56 -41.54 -19.47
CA ARG A 41 -29.74 -42.05 -20.18
C ARG A 41 -30.43 -43.21 -19.45
N ASP A 42 -29.66 -44.13 -18.87
CA ASP A 42 -30.21 -45.23 -18.06
C ASP A 42 -30.96 -44.70 -16.83
N SER A 43 -30.34 -43.78 -16.10
CA SER A 43 -30.95 -43.17 -14.90
C SER A 43 -32.23 -42.41 -15.23
N LEU A 44 -32.24 -41.64 -16.33
CA LEU A 44 -33.39 -40.84 -16.76
C LEU A 44 -34.60 -41.71 -17.17
N SER A 45 -34.37 -42.95 -17.61
CA SER A 45 -35.45 -43.88 -18.01
C SER A 45 -36.37 -44.29 -16.86
N GLN A 46 -35.90 -44.15 -15.62
CA GLN A 46 -36.59 -44.57 -14.40
C GLN A 46 -37.18 -43.39 -13.61
N VAL A 47 -37.05 -42.16 -14.14
CA VAL A 47 -37.48 -40.93 -13.44
C VAL A 47 -39.00 -40.74 -13.55
N PRO A 48 -39.70 -40.49 -12.41
CA PRO A 48 -41.10 -40.11 -12.38
C PRO A 48 -41.43 -38.92 -13.29
N GLU A 49 -42.58 -38.94 -13.96
CA GLU A 49 -42.96 -37.95 -14.97
C GLU A 49 -43.01 -36.51 -14.41
N ASP A 50 -43.44 -36.36 -13.15
CA ASP A 50 -43.54 -35.10 -12.42
C ASP A 50 -42.18 -34.43 -12.14
N LEU A 51 -41.07 -35.19 -12.17
CA LEU A 51 -39.72 -34.66 -11.95
C LEU A 51 -38.95 -34.37 -13.25
N ARG A 52 -39.44 -34.84 -14.41
CA ARG A 52 -38.68 -34.78 -15.67
C ARG A 52 -38.38 -33.36 -16.14
N ALA A 53 -39.33 -32.45 -15.99
CA ALA A 53 -39.15 -31.06 -16.40
C ALA A 53 -38.06 -30.36 -15.58
N ASP A 54 -38.05 -30.58 -14.27
CA ASP A 54 -37.12 -29.94 -13.33
C ASP A 54 -35.72 -30.55 -13.42
N LEU A 55 -35.62 -31.89 -13.42
CA LEU A 55 -34.35 -32.59 -13.60
C LEU A 55 -33.74 -32.32 -14.98
N GLY A 56 -34.55 -32.37 -16.03
CA GLY A 56 -34.11 -32.11 -17.38
C GLY A 56 -33.56 -30.69 -17.54
N HIS A 57 -34.21 -29.70 -16.93
CA HIS A 57 -33.73 -28.33 -16.94
C HIS A 57 -32.39 -28.19 -16.23
N LEU A 58 -32.26 -28.75 -15.02
CA LEU A 58 -31.00 -28.71 -14.27
C LEU A 58 -29.85 -29.33 -15.09
N ILE A 59 -30.04 -30.51 -15.67
CA ILE A 59 -29.04 -31.18 -16.53
C ILE A 59 -28.68 -30.31 -17.73
N ALA A 60 -29.67 -29.65 -18.36
CA ALA A 60 -29.43 -28.80 -19.52
C ALA A 60 -28.41 -27.69 -19.22
N VAL A 61 -28.52 -27.06 -18.04
CA VAL A 61 -27.66 -25.94 -17.61
C VAL A 61 -26.44 -26.37 -16.79
N MET A 62 -26.28 -27.66 -16.46
CA MET A 62 -25.14 -28.15 -15.68
C MET A 62 -23.78 -27.86 -16.35
N PRO A 63 -22.75 -27.49 -15.56
CA PRO A 63 -21.38 -27.43 -16.07
C PRO A 63 -20.94 -28.77 -16.65
N THR A 64 -20.15 -28.73 -17.73
CA THR A 64 -19.65 -29.95 -18.38
C THR A 64 -18.83 -30.82 -17.42
N ALA A 65 -18.05 -30.21 -16.52
CA ALA A 65 -17.29 -30.94 -15.51
C ALA A 65 -18.20 -31.73 -14.56
N ASP A 66 -19.35 -31.16 -14.20
CA ASP A 66 -20.32 -31.79 -13.30
C ASP A 66 -21.10 -32.90 -14.01
N LEU A 67 -21.43 -32.74 -15.30
CA LEU A 67 -22.02 -33.80 -16.13
C LEU A 67 -21.12 -35.04 -16.26
N ILE A 68 -19.80 -34.85 -16.22
CA ILE A 68 -18.82 -35.93 -16.31
C ILE A 68 -18.58 -36.60 -14.95
N SER A 69 -18.56 -35.82 -13.86
CA SER A 69 -18.07 -36.27 -12.56
C SER A 69 -19.15 -36.63 -11.55
N LEU A 70 -20.36 -36.06 -11.64
CA LEU A 70 -21.43 -36.30 -10.68
C LEU A 70 -22.32 -37.48 -11.07
N SER A 71 -22.79 -38.20 -10.06
CA SER A 71 -23.73 -39.32 -10.23
C SER A 71 -25.14 -38.82 -10.55
N PRO A 72 -25.83 -39.36 -11.57
CA PRO A 72 -27.22 -39.02 -11.84
C PRO A 72 -28.15 -39.28 -10.67
N ALA A 73 -27.93 -40.35 -9.91
CA ALA A 73 -28.73 -40.70 -8.73
C ALA A 73 -28.63 -39.63 -7.63
N ARG A 74 -27.45 -39.01 -7.47
CA ARG A 74 -27.28 -37.89 -6.55
C ARG A 74 -28.07 -36.67 -7.00
N ILE A 75 -27.98 -36.31 -8.29
CA ILE A 75 -28.70 -35.15 -8.83
C ILE A 75 -30.22 -35.36 -8.77
N LEU A 76 -30.70 -36.58 -9.03
CA LEU A 76 -32.10 -36.93 -8.84
C LEU A 76 -32.55 -36.70 -7.38
N ALA A 77 -31.77 -37.16 -6.40
CA ALA A 77 -32.10 -36.96 -4.98
C ALA A 77 -32.16 -35.48 -4.57
N GLU A 78 -31.29 -34.63 -5.13
CA GLU A 78 -31.32 -33.17 -4.94
C GLU A 78 -32.64 -32.56 -5.45
N VAL A 79 -33.08 -32.98 -6.65
CA VAL A 79 -34.33 -32.50 -7.28
C VAL A 79 -35.55 -33.01 -6.52
N GLU A 80 -35.59 -34.29 -6.15
CA GLU A 80 -36.67 -34.89 -5.36
C GLU A 80 -36.90 -34.12 -4.06
N LEU A 81 -35.81 -33.81 -3.35
CA LEU A 81 -35.88 -33.06 -2.11
C LEU A 81 -36.36 -31.62 -2.33
N ALA A 82 -35.85 -30.93 -3.34
CA ALA A 82 -36.28 -29.57 -3.65
C ALA A 82 -37.77 -29.48 -4.03
N VAL A 83 -38.27 -30.43 -4.83
CA VAL A 83 -39.69 -30.52 -5.21
C VAL A 83 -40.57 -30.86 -3.99
N LYS A 84 -40.11 -31.78 -3.14
CA LYS A 84 -40.80 -32.10 -1.88
C LYS A 84 -40.93 -30.87 -1.00
N VAL A 85 -39.84 -30.15 -0.73
CA VAL A 85 -39.86 -28.95 0.12
C VAL A 85 -40.73 -27.85 -0.49
N ARG A 86 -40.71 -27.68 -1.82
CA ARG A 86 -41.59 -26.74 -2.52
C ARG A 86 -43.07 -27.00 -2.22
N ALA A 87 -43.47 -28.24 -2.01
CA ALA A 87 -44.85 -28.59 -1.66
C ALA A 87 -45.18 -28.37 -0.16
N GLU A 88 -44.18 -28.30 0.71
CA GLU A 88 -44.34 -28.20 2.17
C GLU A 88 -44.38 -26.74 2.68
N VAL A 89 -43.66 -25.83 2.03
CA VAL A 89 -43.56 -24.42 2.47
C VAL A 89 -44.67 -23.53 1.89
N PRO A 90 -45.16 -22.52 2.64
CA PRO A 90 -46.34 -21.75 2.25
C PRO A 90 -46.14 -20.88 0.98
N TRP A 91 -44.90 -20.54 0.63
CA TRP A 91 -44.58 -19.77 -0.58
C TRP A 91 -44.31 -20.64 -1.82
N GLY A 92 -44.11 -21.95 -1.67
CA GLY A 92 -43.60 -22.80 -2.75
C GLY A 92 -44.58 -22.98 -3.91
N ALA A 93 -45.89 -22.99 -3.63
CA ALA A 93 -46.94 -23.06 -4.64
C ALA A 93 -47.07 -21.75 -5.46
N ALA A 94 -46.72 -20.60 -4.87
CA ALA A 94 -46.77 -19.30 -5.54
C ALA A 94 -45.51 -19.00 -6.36
N LEU A 95 -44.43 -19.77 -6.17
CA LEU A 95 -43.16 -19.57 -6.85
C LEU A 95 -43.24 -20.02 -8.32
N PRO A 96 -42.97 -19.14 -9.30
CA PRO A 96 -42.91 -19.50 -10.70
C PRO A 96 -41.84 -20.57 -10.99
N ASP A 97 -42.19 -21.53 -11.85
CA ASP A 97 -41.31 -22.64 -12.24
C ASP A 97 -39.92 -22.19 -12.73
N ALA A 98 -39.85 -21.10 -13.50
CA ALA A 98 -38.58 -20.58 -13.99
C ALA A 98 -37.66 -20.09 -12.86
N LEU A 99 -38.22 -19.44 -11.83
CA LEU A 99 -37.46 -19.00 -10.65
C LEU A 99 -37.06 -20.17 -9.77
N PHE A 100 -37.94 -21.16 -9.60
CA PHE A 100 -37.61 -22.39 -8.90
C PHE A 100 -36.43 -23.12 -9.57
N ARG A 101 -36.50 -23.30 -10.89
CA ARG A 101 -35.48 -24.00 -11.68
C ARG A 101 -34.12 -23.28 -11.71
N GLU A 102 -34.11 -21.96 -11.78
CA GLU A 102 -32.87 -21.18 -11.88
C GLU A 102 -32.25 -20.82 -10.51
N HIS A 103 -33.07 -20.70 -9.45
CA HIS A 103 -32.61 -20.11 -8.18
C HIS A 103 -32.91 -20.94 -6.93
N VAL A 104 -33.53 -22.12 -7.07
CA VAL A 104 -33.75 -23.10 -5.97
C VAL A 104 -33.10 -24.45 -6.28
N LEU A 105 -33.32 -24.99 -7.49
CA LEU A 105 -32.81 -26.30 -7.90
C LEU A 105 -31.28 -26.42 -7.97
N PRO A 106 -30.51 -25.41 -8.42
CA PRO A 106 -29.07 -25.58 -8.56
C PRO A 106 -28.41 -25.94 -7.23
N TYR A 107 -27.53 -26.94 -7.28
CA TYR A 107 -26.81 -27.49 -6.12
C TYR A 107 -25.49 -26.76 -5.82
N ALA A 108 -25.18 -25.72 -6.60
CA ALA A 108 -24.02 -24.86 -6.40
C ALA A 108 -24.28 -23.47 -6.98
N HIS A 109 -23.38 -22.55 -6.68
CA HIS A 109 -23.38 -21.16 -7.10
C HIS A 109 -22.16 -20.85 -7.97
N VAL A 110 -20.96 -21.18 -7.51
CA VAL A 110 -19.68 -20.79 -8.13
C VAL A 110 -18.72 -22.00 -8.24
N SER A 111 -17.47 -21.84 -7.85
CA SER A 111 -16.39 -22.83 -7.89
C SER A 111 -16.30 -23.73 -6.65
N GLU A 112 -17.24 -23.62 -5.70
CA GLU A 112 -17.22 -24.39 -4.45
C GLU A 112 -17.27 -25.91 -4.69
N ALA A 113 -16.81 -26.68 -3.70
CA ALA A 113 -16.93 -28.14 -3.78
C ALA A 113 -18.40 -28.54 -3.95
N ARG A 114 -18.64 -29.50 -4.86
CA ARG A 114 -19.97 -30.05 -5.09
C ARG A 114 -20.34 -31.02 -3.97
N ASP A 115 -20.70 -30.51 -2.80
CA ASP A 115 -21.14 -31.32 -1.66
C ASP A 115 -22.66 -31.56 -1.67
N PRO A 116 -23.16 -32.70 -1.15
CA PRO A 116 -24.60 -33.00 -1.10
C PRO A 116 -25.26 -32.34 0.12
N TRP A 117 -25.23 -31.00 0.19
CA TRP A 117 -25.62 -30.22 1.37
C TRP A 117 -27.13 -30.17 1.61
N ARG A 118 -27.97 -30.42 0.59
CA ARG A 118 -29.40 -30.07 0.64
C ARG A 118 -30.17 -30.81 1.71
N GLN A 119 -29.94 -32.11 1.89
CA GLN A 119 -30.65 -32.88 2.92
C GLN A 119 -30.33 -32.35 4.33
N GLU A 120 -29.05 -32.19 4.63
CA GLU A 120 -28.60 -31.69 5.94
C GLU A 120 -29.12 -30.28 6.23
N LEU A 121 -29.02 -29.36 5.27
CA LEU A 121 -29.53 -28.00 5.44
C LEU A 121 -31.06 -27.97 5.50
N THR A 122 -31.76 -28.84 4.79
CA THR A 122 -33.24 -28.93 4.86
C THR A 122 -33.69 -29.33 6.26
N ASP A 123 -33.08 -30.40 6.81
CA ASP A 123 -33.40 -30.90 8.15
C ASP A 123 -33.11 -29.86 9.24
N LEU A 124 -32.04 -29.07 9.04
CA LEU A 124 -31.66 -27.98 9.95
C LEU A 124 -32.57 -26.76 9.83
N CYS A 125 -32.88 -26.32 8.61
CA CYS A 125 -33.45 -25.01 8.32
C CYS A 125 -34.98 -25.00 8.32
N LEU A 126 -35.65 -26.07 7.89
CA LEU A 126 -37.12 -26.14 7.88
C LEU A 126 -37.75 -25.83 9.25
N PRO A 127 -37.25 -26.40 10.38
CA PRO A 127 -37.77 -26.05 11.70
C PRO A 127 -37.58 -24.58 12.09
N MET A 128 -36.55 -23.89 11.55
CA MET A 128 -36.26 -22.49 11.88
C MET A 128 -37.24 -21.52 11.25
N VAL A 129 -37.82 -21.88 10.10
CA VAL A 129 -38.71 -21.05 9.28
C VAL A 129 -40.17 -21.50 9.32
N ALA A 130 -40.52 -22.42 10.22
CA ALA A 130 -41.85 -23.03 10.28
C ALA A 130 -42.99 -22.02 10.53
N ASP A 131 -42.71 -20.89 11.17
CA ASP A 131 -43.65 -19.79 11.42
C ASP A 131 -43.60 -18.66 10.36
N CYS A 132 -42.64 -18.73 9.42
CA CYS A 132 -42.50 -17.76 8.34
C CYS A 132 -43.57 -17.98 7.26
N LYS A 133 -44.04 -16.89 6.66
CA LYS A 133 -45.08 -16.89 5.63
C LYS A 133 -44.56 -16.51 4.25
N THR A 134 -43.44 -15.81 4.18
CA THR A 134 -42.86 -15.34 2.93
C THR A 134 -41.38 -15.75 2.80
N PRO A 135 -40.84 -15.79 1.56
CA PRO A 135 -39.43 -16.03 1.35
C PRO A 135 -38.53 -14.99 2.05
N ALA A 136 -38.93 -13.71 2.09
CA ALA A 136 -38.17 -12.68 2.77
C ALA A 136 -38.10 -12.89 4.29
N GLU A 137 -39.21 -13.29 4.93
CA GLU A 137 -39.23 -13.63 6.35
C GLU A 137 -38.33 -14.84 6.64
N ALA A 138 -38.39 -15.87 5.79
CA ALA A 138 -37.56 -17.07 5.93
C ALA A 138 -36.06 -16.76 5.78
N ALA A 139 -35.66 -15.99 4.77
CA ALA A 139 -34.26 -15.61 4.56
C ALA A 139 -33.69 -14.80 5.72
N GLN A 140 -34.42 -13.80 6.22
CA GLN A 140 -34.02 -13.02 7.40
C GLN A 140 -33.87 -13.92 8.62
N ARG A 141 -34.86 -14.81 8.85
CA ARG A 141 -34.84 -15.75 9.97
C ARG A 141 -33.66 -16.72 9.92
N LEU A 142 -33.29 -17.18 8.74
CA LEU A 142 -32.10 -18.02 8.55
C LEU A 142 -30.83 -17.21 8.84
N ASN A 143 -30.70 -16.00 8.30
CA ASN A 143 -29.54 -15.15 8.54
C ASN A 143 -29.35 -14.82 10.04
N GLU A 144 -30.46 -14.62 10.76
CA GLU A 144 -30.47 -14.38 12.21
C GLU A 144 -30.01 -15.57 13.06
N ARG A 145 -30.20 -16.81 12.61
CA ARG A 145 -30.08 -18.01 13.48
C ARG A 145 -29.07 -19.05 13.02
N LEU A 146 -28.86 -19.15 11.71
CA LEU A 146 -28.11 -20.25 11.10
C LEU A 146 -26.64 -20.24 11.55
N PHE A 147 -25.99 -19.09 11.48
CA PHE A 147 -24.55 -18.96 11.75
C PHE A 147 -24.21 -19.23 13.22
N ASP A 148 -25.00 -18.69 14.15
CA ASP A 148 -24.90 -18.99 15.58
C ASP A 148 -25.13 -20.48 15.86
N LYS A 149 -26.13 -21.08 15.20
CA LYS A 149 -26.43 -22.50 15.35
C LYS A 149 -25.29 -23.40 14.86
N LEU A 150 -24.59 -22.99 13.81
CA LEU A 150 -23.49 -23.74 13.20
C LEU A 150 -22.12 -23.38 13.80
N GLY A 151 -22.01 -22.30 14.57
CA GLY A 151 -20.73 -21.80 15.07
C GLY A 151 -19.81 -21.28 13.96
N VAL A 152 -20.37 -20.87 12.82
CA VAL A 152 -19.64 -20.37 11.66
C VAL A 152 -19.62 -18.85 11.69
N ARG A 153 -18.43 -18.24 11.52
CA ARG A 153 -18.26 -16.80 11.49
C ARG A 153 -17.30 -16.35 10.38
N TYR A 154 -17.35 -15.07 10.04
CA TYR A 154 -16.37 -14.48 9.13
C TYR A 154 -14.94 -14.61 9.68
N SER A 155 -13.99 -14.91 8.81
CA SER A 155 -12.55 -14.80 9.09
C SER A 155 -11.75 -14.80 7.80
N THR A 156 -10.57 -14.20 7.83
CA THR A 156 -9.54 -14.32 6.78
C THR A 156 -8.66 -15.58 6.94
N LYS A 157 -8.73 -16.28 8.07
CA LYS A 157 -7.92 -17.48 8.39
C LYS A 157 -8.47 -18.80 7.82
N ARG A 158 -9.60 -18.73 7.12
CA ARG A 158 -10.21 -19.84 6.37
C ARG A 158 -9.30 -20.43 5.28
N LYS A 159 -9.50 -21.70 4.93
CA LYS A 159 -8.70 -22.42 3.91
C LYS A 159 -8.82 -21.81 2.50
N ARG A 160 -10.03 -21.42 2.09
CA ARG A 160 -10.31 -20.81 0.77
C ARG A 160 -11.51 -19.87 0.81
N PRO A 161 -11.66 -18.91 -0.13
CA PRO A 161 -12.77 -17.96 -0.10
C PRO A 161 -14.14 -18.60 -0.38
N ASP A 162 -14.22 -19.48 -1.36
CA ASP A 162 -15.41 -20.12 -1.92
C ASP A 162 -15.70 -21.50 -1.28
N GLN A 163 -15.65 -21.55 0.05
CA GLN A 163 -15.98 -22.78 0.78
C GLN A 163 -17.42 -23.22 0.53
N SER A 164 -17.62 -24.53 0.39
CA SER A 164 -18.95 -25.13 0.40
C SER A 164 -19.57 -25.09 1.82
N PRO A 165 -20.87 -25.37 1.98
CA PRO A 165 -21.49 -25.47 3.29
C PRO A 165 -20.74 -26.42 4.25
N ALA A 166 -20.36 -27.61 3.76
CA ALA A 166 -19.65 -28.60 4.57
C ALA A 166 -18.29 -28.09 5.06
N GLU A 167 -17.52 -27.43 4.20
CA GLU A 167 -16.22 -26.88 4.56
C GLU A 167 -16.30 -25.68 5.51
N SER A 168 -17.33 -24.84 5.37
CA SER A 168 -17.58 -23.73 6.29
C SER A 168 -18.00 -24.25 7.67
N MET A 169 -18.88 -25.25 7.72
CA MET A 169 -19.29 -25.91 8.97
C MET A 169 -18.13 -26.66 9.64
N GLU A 170 -17.29 -27.35 8.86
CA GLU A 170 -16.10 -28.05 9.38
C GLU A 170 -15.11 -27.07 10.04
N GLN A 171 -14.85 -25.92 9.42
CA GLN A 171 -13.87 -24.96 9.91
C GLN A 171 -14.42 -24.03 11.00
N GLY A 172 -15.73 -23.78 11.02
CA GLY A 172 -16.33 -22.69 11.81
C GLY A 172 -15.90 -21.29 11.35
N LEU A 173 -15.18 -21.19 10.22
CA LEU A 173 -14.63 -19.97 9.66
C LEU A 173 -14.90 -19.92 8.16
N ALA A 174 -15.36 -18.78 7.66
CA ALA A 174 -15.64 -18.57 6.25
C ALA A 174 -15.33 -17.14 5.79
N SER A 175 -15.14 -16.94 4.48
CA SER A 175 -15.09 -15.60 3.89
C SER A 175 -16.50 -15.07 3.59
N CYS A 176 -16.65 -13.83 3.14
CA CYS A 176 -17.94 -13.29 2.69
C CYS A 176 -18.58 -14.15 1.58
N THR A 177 -17.78 -14.72 0.67
CA THR A 177 -18.26 -15.67 -0.34
C THR A 177 -18.75 -16.96 0.30
N GLY A 178 -17.98 -17.59 1.20
CA GLY A 178 -18.37 -18.85 1.85
C GLY A 178 -19.61 -18.70 2.74
N LEU A 179 -19.72 -17.59 3.47
CA LEU A 179 -20.93 -17.26 4.24
C LEU A 179 -22.14 -17.06 3.32
N SER A 180 -21.96 -16.39 2.18
CA SER A 180 -23.01 -16.18 1.18
C SER A 180 -23.46 -17.49 0.53
N ILE A 181 -22.53 -18.41 0.23
CA ILE A 181 -22.86 -19.76 -0.26
C ILE A 181 -23.71 -20.49 0.79
N LEU A 182 -23.26 -20.53 2.04
CA LEU A 182 -23.98 -21.22 3.12
C LEU A 182 -25.39 -20.64 3.35
N LEU A 183 -25.55 -19.31 3.37
CA LEU A 183 -26.87 -18.68 3.52
C LEU A 183 -27.75 -18.91 2.30
N ALA A 184 -27.22 -18.78 1.09
CA ALA A 184 -27.99 -18.98 -0.12
C ALA A 184 -28.43 -20.45 -0.28
N ASP A 185 -27.56 -21.40 0.05
CA ASP A 185 -27.88 -22.83 0.06
C ASP A 185 -28.92 -23.16 1.15
N ALA A 186 -28.82 -22.57 2.34
CA ALA A 186 -29.84 -22.69 3.38
C ALA A 186 -31.21 -22.13 2.92
N CYS A 187 -31.22 -21.00 2.22
CA CYS A 187 -32.42 -20.45 1.60
C CYS A 187 -32.99 -21.44 0.56
N ARG A 188 -32.15 -21.95 -0.35
CA ARG A 188 -32.54 -22.93 -1.36
C ARG A 188 -33.07 -24.23 -0.77
N ALA A 189 -32.52 -24.67 0.37
CA ALA A 189 -32.96 -25.85 1.11
C ALA A 189 -34.40 -25.72 1.63
N VAL A 190 -34.88 -24.49 1.89
CA VAL A 190 -36.28 -24.21 2.29
C VAL A 190 -37.10 -23.62 1.14
N CYS A 191 -36.70 -23.85 -0.12
CA CYS A 191 -37.37 -23.36 -1.33
C CYS A 191 -37.51 -21.82 -1.38
N VAL A 192 -36.57 -21.09 -0.79
CA VAL A 192 -36.41 -19.64 -0.98
C VAL A 192 -35.46 -19.41 -2.17
N PRO A 193 -35.89 -18.73 -3.25
CA PRO A 193 -35.02 -18.49 -4.40
C PRO A 193 -33.92 -17.51 -4.00
N ALA A 194 -32.67 -17.97 -4.09
CA ALA A 194 -31.51 -17.22 -3.66
C ALA A 194 -30.34 -17.38 -4.63
N ARG A 195 -29.50 -16.35 -4.71
CA ARG A 195 -28.25 -16.35 -5.49
C ARG A 195 -27.21 -15.46 -4.85
N LEU A 196 -25.95 -15.73 -5.18
CA LEU A 196 -24.84 -14.83 -4.87
C LEU A 196 -24.93 -13.59 -5.76
N ALA A 197 -24.67 -12.43 -5.16
CA ALA A 197 -24.39 -11.19 -5.85
C ALA A 197 -23.11 -10.57 -5.26
N GLY A 198 -22.36 -9.82 -6.05
CA GLY A 198 -21.10 -9.27 -5.58
C GLY A 198 -20.41 -8.38 -6.60
N THR A 199 -19.37 -7.70 -6.12
CA THR A 199 -18.40 -6.98 -6.95
C THR A 199 -17.01 -7.56 -6.75
N ALA A 200 -16.24 -7.68 -7.84
CA ALA A 200 -14.87 -8.16 -7.78
C ALA A 200 -13.89 -7.07 -7.34
N SER A 201 -14.29 -5.79 -7.42
CA SER A 201 -13.55 -4.64 -6.91
C SER A 201 -14.52 -3.49 -6.62
N TRP A 202 -14.46 -2.90 -5.43
CA TRP A 202 -15.16 -1.64 -5.19
C TRP A 202 -14.67 -0.53 -6.14
N ALA A 203 -15.54 0.44 -6.43
CA ALA A 203 -15.24 1.49 -7.41
C ALA A 203 -14.25 2.54 -6.87
N GLU A 204 -14.34 2.86 -5.57
CA GLU A 204 -13.60 3.96 -4.92
C GLU A 204 -12.64 3.51 -3.82
N LYS A 205 -12.66 2.22 -3.44
CA LYS A 205 -11.75 1.66 -2.44
C LYS A 205 -11.22 0.28 -2.86
N PRO A 206 -10.08 -0.18 -2.34
CA PRO A 206 -9.63 -1.54 -2.57
C PRO A 206 -10.58 -2.56 -1.93
N GLY A 207 -10.61 -3.79 -2.47
CA GLY A 207 -11.37 -4.91 -1.90
C GLY A 207 -12.57 -5.33 -2.75
N ASN A 208 -13.12 -6.49 -2.41
CA ASN A 208 -14.29 -7.11 -3.03
C ASN A 208 -15.29 -7.50 -1.94
N HIS A 209 -16.51 -7.83 -2.32
CA HIS A 209 -17.48 -8.40 -1.40
C HIS A 209 -18.56 -9.18 -2.16
N THR A 210 -19.05 -10.24 -1.51
CA THR A 210 -20.15 -11.09 -1.99
C THR A 210 -21.22 -11.17 -0.92
N TRP A 211 -22.48 -11.07 -1.32
CA TRP A 211 -23.68 -11.14 -0.49
C TRP A 211 -24.77 -11.99 -1.18
N VAL A 212 -25.95 -12.08 -0.56
CA VAL A 212 -27.06 -12.88 -1.07
C VAL A 212 -28.18 -11.99 -1.60
N GLU A 213 -28.65 -12.27 -2.81
CA GLU A 213 -29.93 -11.80 -3.32
C GLU A 213 -31.00 -12.89 -3.13
N VAL A 214 -32.17 -12.51 -2.60
CA VAL A 214 -33.34 -13.35 -2.34
C VAL A 214 -34.54 -12.81 -3.11
N TRP A 215 -35.35 -13.69 -3.69
CA TRP A 215 -36.57 -13.30 -4.39
C TRP A 215 -37.82 -13.38 -3.49
N ASP A 216 -38.51 -12.26 -3.33
CA ASP A 216 -39.87 -12.18 -2.78
C ASP A 216 -40.63 -11.03 -3.46
N GLN A 217 -41.42 -11.35 -4.50
CA GLN A 217 -42.07 -10.34 -5.38
C GLN A 217 -41.09 -9.31 -6.00
N GLY A 218 -39.81 -9.67 -6.09
CA GLY A 218 -38.72 -8.80 -6.49
C GLY A 218 -37.40 -9.33 -5.92
N TRP A 219 -36.26 -8.87 -6.46
CA TRP A 219 -34.96 -9.19 -5.88
C TRP A 219 -34.66 -8.23 -4.73
N HIS A 220 -34.33 -8.80 -3.59
CA HIS A 220 -33.87 -8.11 -2.40
C HIS A 220 -32.48 -8.63 -2.00
N PHE A 221 -31.67 -7.85 -1.28
CA PHE A 221 -30.34 -8.29 -0.84
C PHE A 221 -30.18 -8.33 0.69
N THR A 222 -29.22 -9.12 1.17
CA THR A 222 -28.78 -9.13 2.56
C THR A 222 -27.33 -9.60 2.66
N GLY A 223 -26.57 -9.07 3.61
CA GLY A 223 -25.25 -9.59 3.97
C GLY A 223 -25.37 -10.95 4.66
N ALA A 224 -24.39 -11.84 4.47
CA ALA A 224 -24.43 -13.17 5.08
C ALA A 224 -23.71 -13.18 6.43
N CYS A 225 -24.36 -13.70 7.47
CA CYS A 225 -23.91 -13.62 8.88
C CYS A 225 -23.98 -12.18 9.44
N GLU A 226 -24.81 -11.35 8.83
CA GLU A 226 -24.95 -9.92 9.11
C GLU A 226 -26.45 -9.53 9.11
N PRO A 227 -27.28 -10.10 10.01
CA PRO A 227 -28.70 -9.78 10.04
C PRO A 227 -28.93 -8.31 10.39
N ASP A 228 -29.77 -7.62 9.61
CA ASP A 228 -30.17 -6.23 9.86
C ASP A 228 -31.62 -6.18 10.35
N ALA A 229 -31.86 -5.52 11.49
CA ALA A 229 -33.18 -5.40 12.08
C ALA A 229 -34.18 -4.57 11.24
N ARG A 230 -33.68 -3.78 10.27
CA ARG A 230 -34.50 -3.06 9.28
C ARG A 230 -34.98 -3.97 8.15
N GLY A 231 -34.40 -5.17 8.04
CA GLY A 231 -34.76 -6.22 7.10
C GLY A 231 -33.92 -6.23 5.83
N LEU A 232 -34.44 -6.86 4.77
CA LEU A 232 -33.75 -6.96 3.50
C LEU A 232 -33.56 -5.58 2.84
N ASN A 233 -32.60 -5.52 1.90
CA ASN A 233 -32.09 -4.30 1.26
C ASN A 233 -31.36 -3.36 2.22
N HIS A 234 -30.86 -3.90 3.33
CA HIS A 234 -30.01 -3.20 4.26
C HIS A 234 -28.72 -4.00 4.53
N GLY A 235 -27.60 -3.29 4.54
CA GLY A 235 -26.26 -3.86 4.74
C GLY A 235 -25.19 -2.77 4.80
N TRP A 236 -24.08 -3.04 5.49
CA TRP A 236 -22.99 -2.05 5.64
C TRP A 236 -22.40 -1.61 4.29
N PHE A 237 -22.53 -2.43 3.25
CA PHE A 237 -22.00 -2.19 1.91
C PHE A 237 -22.90 -1.37 0.99
N GLU A 238 -24.12 -0.97 1.41
CA GLU A 238 -25.09 -0.21 0.61
C GLU A 238 -24.44 1.01 -0.09
N GLY A 239 -23.65 1.78 0.66
CA GLY A 239 -22.98 2.98 0.15
C GLY A 239 -21.96 2.67 -0.94
N ASP A 240 -21.16 1.61 -0.80
CA ASP A 240 -20.18 1.23 -1.82
C ASP A 240 -20.87 0.60 -3.04
N ALA A 241 -21.92 -0.19 -2.83
CA ALA A 241 -22.71 -0.81 -3.90
C ALA A 241 -23.42 0.24 -4.78
N ALA A 242 -23.92 1.33 -4.18
CA ALA A 242 -24.53 2.45 -4.91
C ALA A 242 -23.57 3.19 -5.86
N ARG A 243 -22.26 2.94 -5.73
CA ARG A 243 -21.20 3.57 -6.54
C ARG A 243 -20.60 2.63 -7.59
N ALA A 244 -21.15 1.43 -7.73
CA ALA A 244 -20.72 0.48 -8.74
C ALA A 244 -20.83 1.05 -10.16
N ILE A 245 -19.94 0.60 -11.05
CA ILE A 245 -19.83 1.11 -12.42
C ILE A 245 -20.42 0.07 -13.37
N LYS A 246 -21.66 0.30 -13.82
CA LYS A 246 -22.36 -0.60 -14.74
C LYS A 246 -21.54 -0.89 -15.99
N GLY A 247 -21.44 -2.16 -16.39
CA GLY A 247 -20.67 -2.62 -17.54
C GLY A 247 -19.15 -2.71 -17.31
N ASP A 248 -18.61 -2.25 -16.19
CA ASP A 248 -17.21 -2.49 -15.83
C ASP A 248 -17.06 -3.93 -15.29
N PRO A 249 -16.20 -4.78 -15.87
CA PRO A 249 -16.13 -6.19 -15.51
C PRO A 249 -15.64 -6.45 -14.07
N LEU A 250 -14.98 -5.48 -13.43
CA LEU A 250 -14.52 -5.60 -12.05
C LEU A 250 -15.37 -4.79 -11.07
N LYS A 251 -15.90 -3.64 -11.50
CA LYS A 251 -16.56 -2.65 -10.64
C LYS A 251 -18.08 -2.63 -10.75
N ALA A 252 -18.66 -3.38 -11.68
CA ALA A 252 -20.10 -3.65 -11.71
C ALA A 252 -20.47 -4.69 -10.65
N ILE A 253 -21.76 -4.74 -10.33
CA ILE A 253 -22.32 -5.79 -9.48
C ILE A 253 -22.93 -6.85 -10.37
N PHE A 254 -22.46 -8.08 -10.21
CA PHE A 254 -23.00 -9.23 -10.90
C PHE A 254 -23.75 -10.14 -9.92
N ALA A 255 -24.75 -10.85 -10.42
CA ALA A 255 -25.40 -11.92 -9.68
C ALA A 255 -25.30 -13.24 -10.45
N VAL A 256 -25.03 -14.34 -9.75
CA VAL A 256 -24.86 -15.68 -10.32
C VAL A 256 -26.13 -16.15 -11.02
N SER A 257 -25.98 -16.69 -12.22
CA SER A 257 -27.06 -17.31 -13.01
C SER A 257 -26.48 -18.38 -13.93
N TRP A 258 -26.98 -19.61 -13.83
CA TRP A 258 -26.47 -20.75 -14.58
C TRP A 258 -26.81 -20.66 -16.07
N GLY A 259 -27.94 -20.02 -16.41
CA GLY A 259 -28.34 -19.77 -17.79
C GLY A 259 -27.65 -18.58 -18.47
N ALA A 260 -26.81 -17.81 -17.77
CA ALA A 260 -26.23 -16.57 -18.30
C ALA A 260 -24.98 -16.81 -19.16
N VAL A 261 -24.86 -16.02 -20.24
CA VAL A 261 -23.68 -16.03 -21.14
C VAL A 261 -22.53 -15.18 -20.60
N THR A 262 -22.86 -14.09 -19.89
CA THR A 262 -21.89 -13.24 -19.21
C THR A 262 -21.32 -13.94 -17.98
N THR A 263 -20.11 -13.58 -17.57
CA THR A 263 -19.39 -14.25 -16.47
C THR A 263 -19.53 -13.46 -15.16
N PHE A 264 -19.86 -14.15 -14.08
CA PHE A 264 -19.72 -13.62 -12.72
C PHE A 264 -18.22 -13.50 -12.38
N PRO A 265 -17.70 -12.28 -12.12
CA PRO A 265 -16.28 -12.09 -11.87
C PRO A 265 -15.92 -12.60 -10.47
N MET A 266 -15.13 -13.67 -10.40
CA MET A 266 -14.66 -14.25 -9.15
C MET A 266 -13.30 -13.65 -8.78
N ALA A 267 -13.24 -12.89 -7.70
CA ALA A 267 -12.01 -12.22 -7.26
C ALA A 267 -10.87 -13.19 -6.90
N TRP A 268 -11.21 -14.43 -6.47
CA TRP A 268 -10.25 -15.47 -6.10
C TRP A 268 -9.84 -16.37 -7.27
N GLU A 269 -10.59 -16.36 -8.37
CA GLU A 269 -10.31 -17.14 -9.57
C GLU A 269 -10.63 -16.31 -10.83
N PRO A 270 -9.75 -15.37 -11.22
CA PRO A 270 -10.04 -14.40 -12.29
C PRO A 270 -10.33 -15.03 -13.67
N ASN A 271 -9.81 -16.24 -13.90
CA ASN A 271 -10.01 -17.01 -15.13
C ASN A 271 -11.20 -17.96 -15.06
N GLY A 272 -11.88 -18.05 -13.91
CA GLY A 272 -13.05 -18.88 -13.73
C GLY A 272 -14.19 -18.45 -14.65
N ARG A 273 -15.09 -19.40 -14.92
CA ARG A 273 -16.20 -19.24 -15.86
C ARG A 273 -17.48 -19.73 -15.21
N VAL A 274 -18.11 -18.84 -14.44
CA VAL A 274 -19.43 -19.03 -13.85
C VAL A 274 -20.37 -18.03 -14.49
N GLY A 275 -21.58 -18.44 -14.88
CA GLY A 275 -22.56 -17.52 -15.46
C GLY A 275 -23.01 -16.46 -14.46
N GLY A 276 -23.12 -15.21 -14.90
CA GLY A 276 -23.55 -14.09 -14.09
C GLY A 276 -24.24 -13.01 -14.91
N VAL A 277 -25.13 -12.25 -14.30
CA VAL A 277 -25.87 -11.14 -14.93
C VAL A 277 -25.46 -9.84 -14.25
N ASP A 278 -25.17 -8.78 -15.02
CA ASP A 278 -24.96 -7.44 -14.48
C ASP A 278 -26.27 -6.91 -13.89
N VAL A 279 -26.29 -6.72 -12.57
CA VAL A 279 -27.45 -6.25 -11.80
C VAL A 279 -27.19 -4.89 -11.17
N THR A 280 -26.14 -4.18 -11.60
CA THR A 280 -25.67 -2.91 -11.04
C THR A 280 -26.79 -1.87 -10.90
N GLN A 281 -27.72 -1.83 -11.87
CA GLN A 281 -28.82 -0.87 -11.86
C GLN A 281 -29.74 -0.99 -10.64
N ARG A 282 -29.78 -2.15 -9.96
CA ARG A 282 -30.58 -2.31 -8.73
C ARG A 282 -29.98 -1.57 -7.54
N TYR A 283 -28.68 -1.33 -7.58
CA TYR A 283 -27.91 -0.72 -6.51
C TYR A 283 -27.65 0.77 -6.78
N VAL A 284 -27.48 1.14 -8.05
CA VAL A 284 -27.25 2.51 -8.48
C VAL A 284 -28.58 3.18 -8.81
N GLN A 285 -29.14 3.95 -7.87
CA GLN A 285 -30.23 4.88 -8.17
C GLN A 285 -29.64 6.18 -8.72
N ASP A 286 -30.03 6.59 -9.92
CA ASP A 286 -29.44 7.74 -10.63
C ASP A 286 -29.62 9.08 -9.90
N ASP A 287 -30.62 9.20 -9.01
CA ASP A 287 -30.92 10.40 -8.21
C ASP A 287 -30.33 10.37 -6.78
N GLU A 288 -29.74 9.24 -6.34
CA GLU A 288 -29.23 9.03 -4.98
C GLU A 288 -27.77 8.57 -4.93
N LYS A 289 -26.96 8.84 -5.96
CA LYS A 289 -25.50 8.80 -5.73
C LYS A 289 -25.22 9.79 -4.60
N PRO A 290 -24.67 9.38 -3.45
CA PRO A 290 -24.26 10.34 -2.45
C PRO A 290 -23.02 11.02 -3.04
N GLU A 291 -23.24 12.12 -3.78
CA GLU A 291 -22.19 13.01 -4.24
C GLU A 291 -21.57 13.62 -2.99
N ILE A 292 -20.45 13.04 -2.61
CA ILE A 292 -19.50 13.72 -1.75
C ILE A 292 -18.86 14.75 -2.65
N ASP A 293 -19.29 16.01 -2.51
CA ASP A 293 -18.78 17.11 -3.33
C ASP A 293 -17.25 17.21 -3.23
N ASP A 294 -16.60 17.96 -4.12
CA ASP A 294 -15.14 18.09 -4.15
C ASP A 294 -14.52 18.67 -2.87
N ARG A 295 -15.33 19.14 -1.92
CA ARG A 295 -14.89 19.63 -0.62
C ARG A 295 -14.96 18.58 0.48
N HIS A 296 -15.56 17.41 0.23
CA HIS A 296 -15.74 16.36 1.22
C HIS A 296 -15.00 15.07 0.82
N ALA A 297 -14.71 14.23 1.82
CA ALA A 297 -14.10 12.92 1.67
C ALA A 297 -14.73 11.91 2.63
N ARG A 298 -14.64 10.63 2.29
CA ARG A 298 -15.01 9.52 3.18
C ARG A 298 -13.80 9.18 4.05
N LEU A 299 -13.97 9.21 5.35
CA LEU A 299 -12.96 8.77 6.31
C LEU A 299 -13.33 7.38 6.83
N LEU A 300 -12.51 6.39 6.50
CA LEU A 300 -12.67 4.99 6.88
C LEU A 300 -11.70 4.67 8.02
N ILE A 301 -12.22 4.32 9.19
CA ILE A 301 -11.45 4.12 10.43
C ILE A 301 -11.40 2.64 10.81
N THR A 302 -10.18 2.11 10.94
CA THR A 302 -9.90 0.78 11.48
C THR A 302 -8.98 0.89 12.69
N LEU A 303 -9.37 0.26 13.81
CA LEU A 303 -8.55 0.17 15.01
C LEU A 303 -8.23 -1.29 15.33
N ARG A 304 -7.00 -1.59 15.75
CA ARG A 304 -6.54 -2.92 16.19
C ARG A 304 -6.09 -2.90 17.66
N ASP A 305 -6.04 -4.04 18.34
CA ASP A 305 -5.62 -4.12 19.74
C ASP A 305 -4.13 -3.80 19.92
N VAL A 306 -3.31 -4.36 19.04
CA VAL A 306 -1.87 -4.15 18.91
C VAL A 306 -1.47 -4.06 17.43
N PRO A 307 -0.27 -3.56 17.09
CA PRO A 307 0.25 -3.65 15.73
C PRO A 307 0.18 -5.09 15.18
N GLY A 308 -0.34 -5.26 13.96
CA GLY A 308 -0.59 -6.59 13.36
C GLY A 308 -1.64 -7.45 14.09
N GLY A 309 -2.23 -6.93 15.16
CA GLY A 309 -3.19 -7.60 16.01
C GLY A 309 -4.61 -7.60 15.45
N LYS A 310 -5.57 -7.95 16.30
CA LYS A 310 -6.97 -8.07 15.93
C LYS A 310 -7.62 -6.70 15.86
N ARG A 311 -8.40 -6.46 14.80
CA ARG A 311 -9.38 -5.37 14.77
C ARG A 311 -10.25 -5.39 16.03
N VAL A 312 -10.51 -4.22 16.58
CA VAL A 312 -11.32 -4.03 17.77
C VAL A 312 -12.53 -3.17 17.44
N GLU A 313 -13.67 -3.59 17.96
CA GLU A 313 -14.87 -2.79 18.01
C GLU A 313 -14.84 -1.91 19.25
N VAL A 314 -14.73 -0.59 19.05
CA VAL A 314 -14.78 0.41 20.12
C VAL A 314 -15.60 1.61 19.67
N PRO A 315 -16.26 2.33 20.60
CA PRO A 315 -16.90 3.60 20.28
C PRO A 315 -15.83 4.60 19.84
N VAL A 316 -16.09 5.29 18.73
CA VAL A 316 -15.20 6.28 18.13
C VAL A 316 -15.98 7.56 17.81
N ALA A 317 -15.35 8.71 18.00
CA ALA A 317 -15.90 10.02 17.63
C ALA A 317 -14.90 10.82 16.79
N VAL A 318 -15.36 11.36 15.67
CA VAL A 318 -14.59 12.19 14.74
C VAL A 318 -15.08 13.62 14.85
N THR A 319 -14.24 14.54 15.31
CA THR A 319 -14.61 15.95 15.59
C THR A 319 -13.73 16.92 14.82
N LEU A 320 -14.31 17.85 14.08
CA LEU A 320 -13.54 18.89 13.37
C LEU A 320 -12.83 19.82 14.39
N VAL A 321 -11.52 20.02 14.23
CA VAL A 321 -10.72 20.84 15.17
C VAL A 321 -11.20 22.29 15.22
N ASP A 322 -11.60 22.85 14.07
CA ASP A 322 -12.07 24.23 13.95
C ASP A 322 -13.50 24.44 14.46
N ASP A 323 -14.28 23.36 14.64
CA ASP A 323 -15.67 23.39 15.08
C ASP A 323 -16.05 22.11 15.84
N ASN A 324 -15.96 22.18 17.17
CA ASN A 324 -16.31 21.06 18.05
C ASN A 324 -17.80 20.65 18.00
N ARG A 325 -18.66 21.37 17.27
CA ARG A 325 -20.05 20.95 17.02
C ARG A 325 -20.16 19.98 15.86
N ALA A 326 -19.18 19.94 14.95
CA ALA A 326 -19.11 18.98 13.86
C ALA A 326 -18.45 17.68 14.34
N ARG A 327 -19.24 16.86 15.04
CA ARG A 327 -18.85 15.58 15.64
C ARG A 327 -19.70 14.44 15.08
N VAL A 328 -19.06 13.36 14.64
CA VAL A 328 -19.70 12.13 14.18
C VAL A 328 -19.26 10.99 15.07
N GLU A 329 -20.19 10.22 15.63
CA GLU A 329 -19.90 9.08 16.49
C GLU A 329 -20.34 7.77 15.85
N GLY A 330 -19.68 6.68 16.24
CA GLY A 330 -20.10 5.33 15.91
C GLY A 330 -19.14 4.31 16.51
N PHE A 331 -19.05 3.15 15.89
CA PHE A 331 -18.20 2.06 16.36
C PHE A 331 -17.31 1.59 15.23
N THR A 332 -16.01 1.38 15.51
CA THR A 332 -15.16 0.55 14.64
C THR A 332 -15.67 -0.89 14.64
N ARG A 333 -15.25 -1.72 13.67
CA ARG A 333 -15.61 -3.16 13.71
C ARG A 333 -14.43 -4.03 14.09
N GLY A 334 -14.71 -5.11 14.81
CA GLY A 334 -13.74 -6.12 15.20
C GLY A 334 -13.42 -7.15 14.10
N GLU A 335 -12.58 -8.14 14.42
CA GLU A 335 -12.14 -9.20 13.49
C GLU A 335 -13.26 -10.11 12.96
N GLY A 336 -14.41 -10.14 13.63
CA GLY A 336 -15.57 -10.91 13.19
C GLY A 336 -16.36 -10.28 12.05
N ALA A 337 -16.06 -9.03 11.68
CA ALA A 337 -16.70 -8.33 10.56
C ALA A 337 -15.89 -8.48 9.27
N ASP A 338 -16.54 -8.33 8.12
CA ASP A 338 -15.86 -8.28 6.82
C ASP A 338 -14.72 -7.25 6.84
N THR A 339 -13.61 -7.55 6.15
CA THR A 339 -12.44 -6.66 6.11
C THR A 339 -12.75 -5.27 5.54
N ASN A 340 -13.82 -5.15 4.75
CA ASN A 340 -14.28 -3.91 4.14
C ASN A 340 -15.37 -3.21 4.96
N ASP A 341 -15.96 -3.88 5.95
CA ASP A 341 -16.87 -3.29 6.93
C ASP A 341 -16.03 -2.57 8.00
N VAL A 342 -16.00 -1.24 7.93
CA VAL A 342 -15.23 -0.37 8.83
C VAL A 342 -16.11 0.79 9.25
N PHE A 343 -15.71 1.50 10.32
CA PHE A 343 -16.41 2.74 10.64
C PHE A 343 -16.15 3.77 9.54
N GLU A 344 -17.22 4.36 9.02
CA GLU A 344 -17.15 5.38 7.99
C GLU A 344 -17.88 6.65 8.41
N CYS A 345 -17.29 7.81 8.11
CA CYS A 345 -17.95 9.10 8.22
C CYS A 345 -17.51 10.05 7.10
N VAL A 346 -18.32 11.10 6.85
CA VAL A 346 -17.99 12.15 5.87
C VAL A 346 -17.27 13.31 6.56
N VAL A 347 -16.15 13.74 5.98
CA VAL A 347 -15.29 14.82 6.48
C VAL A 347 -15.01 15.84 5.39
N LEU A 348 -14.61 17.06 5.74
CA LEU A 348 -14.14 18.08 4.81
C LEU A 348 -12.68 17.79 4.41
N ARG A 349 -12.32 18.07 3.17
CA ARG A 349 -10.94 18.01 2.64
C ARG A 349 -10.11 19.20 3.10
N GLY A 350 -8.80 18.99 3.31
CA GLY A 350 -7.88 20.05 3.75
C GLY A 350 -8.13 20.56 5.18
N LYS A 351 -8.74 19.75 6.03
CA LYS A 351 -9.18 20.10 7.39
C LYS A 351 -8.62 19.12 8.42
N LYS A 352 -8.51 19.57 9.68
CA LYS A 352 -8.00 18.76 10.79
C LYS A 352 -9.13 18.22 11.64
N TYR A 353 -9.06 16.94 11.98
CA TYR A 353 -10.04 16.25 12.82
C TYR A 353 -9.36 15.58 14.01
N PHE A 354 -10.03 15.62 15.17
CA PHE A 354 -9.78 14.73 16.29
C PHE A 354 -10.49 13.40 16.04
N ILE A 355 -9.83 12.29 16.32
CA ILE A 355 -10.45 10.96 16.43
C ILE A 355 -10.33 10.58 17.90
N GLN A 356 -11.45 10.33 18.56
CA GLN A 356 -11.59 9.98 19.97
C GLN A 356 -12.12 8.57 20.15
N VAL A 357 -11.66 7.86 21.17
CA VAL A 357 -12.23 6.56 21.57
C VAL A 357 -12.76 6.64 22.99
N GLU A 358 -13.89 5.98 23.22
CA GLU A 358 -14.49 5.92 24.55
C GLU A 358 -13.78 4.85 25.40
N ASP A 359 -13.09 5.27 26.45
CA ASP A 359 -12.30 4.39 27.34
C ASP A 359 -13.10 3.90 28.55
N ALA A 360 -14.16 4.64 28.91
CA ALA A 360 -15.20 4.25 29.86
C ALA A 360 -16.52 4.95 29.47
N PRO A 361 -17.70 4.46 29.89
CA PRO A 361 -18.97 5.08 29.53
C PRO A 361 -19.02 6.58 29.86
N GLY A 362 -19.18 7.42 28.84
CA GLY A 362 -19.19 8.88 28.91
C GLY A 362 -17.80 9.54 28.95
N SER A 363 -16.71 8.77 28.93
CA SER A 363 -15.32 9.23 28.95
C SER A 363 -14.68 9.01 27.59
N TRP A 364 -14.30 10.11 26.94
CA TRP A 364 -13.65 10.09 25.64
C TRP A 364 -12.19 10.49 25.79
N SER A 365 -11.30 9.52 25.60
CA SER A 365 -9.86 9.78 25.56
C SER A 365 -9.48 10.49 24.25
N PHE A 366 -8.34 11.18 24.21
CA PHE A 366 -7.78 11.81 23.02
C PHE A 366 -6.70 10.90 22.41
N PRO A 367 -7.01 10.06 21.44
CA PRO A 367 -6.00 9.22 20.86
C PRO A 367 -5.36 9.90 19.64
N TRP A 368 -6.05 10.51 18.66
CA TRP A 368 -5.34 10.90 17.42
C TRP A 368 -5.87 12.12 16.66
N PHE A 369 -5.04 12.67 15.77
CA PHE A 369 -5.40 13.72 14.82
C PHE A 369 -5.18 13.23 13.39
N ILE A 370 -6.02 13.69 12.48
CA ILE A 370 -5.83 13.53 11.04
C ILE A 370 -6.01 14.86 10.33
N GLU A 371 -5.12 15.17 9.39
CA GLU A 371 -5.33 16.23 8.40
C GLU A 371 -5.78 15.59 7.10
N THR A 372 -7.00 15.90 6.67
CA THR A 372 -7.58 15.32 5.47
C THR A 372 -6.89 15.91 4.24
N PRO A 373 -6.42 15.09 3.28
CA PRO A 373 -5.84 15.58 2.03
C PRO A 373 -6.84 16.43 1.24
N ARG A 374 -6.32 17.34 0.40
CA ARG A 374 -7.17 18.20 -0.46
C ARG A 374 -7.65 17.51 -1.72
N ASP A 375 -6.96 16.45 -2.13
CA ASP A 375 -7.07 15.78 -3.42
C ASP A 375 -7.59 14.34 -3.33
N GLN A 376 -7.84 13.81 -2.13
CA GLN A 376 -8.35 12.46 -1.93
C GLN A 376 -9.85 12.46 -1.57
N GLY A 377 -10.63 11.65 -2.28
CA GLY A 377 -12.06 11.45 -2.00
C GLY A 377 -12.35 10.37 -0.95
N VAL A 378 -11.42 9.45 -0.72
CA VAL A 378 -11.49 8.39 0.28
C VAL A 378 -10.18 8.37 1.06
N ILE A 379 -10.26 8.37 2.38
CA ILE A 379 -9.15 8.46 3.32
C ILE A 379 -9.23 7.24 4.23
N HIS A 380 -8.19 6.40 4.19
CA HIS A 380 -8.06 5.26 5.09
C HIS A 380 -7.25 5.66 6.31
N TYR A 381 -7.84 5.54 7.50
CA TYR A 381 -7.18 5.78 8.77
C TYR A 381 -7.10 4.49 9.57
N ARG A 382 -5.87 4.02 9.85
CA ARG A 382 -5.60 2.77 10.55
C ARG A 382 -4.73 3.03 11.78
N ASN A 383 -5.12 2.51 12.94
CA ASN A 383 -4.34 2.69 14.17
C ASN A 383 -4.51 1.51 15.16
N ASN A 384 -3.72 1.49 16.24
CA ASN A 384 -3.74 0.47 17.29
C ASN A 384 -4.18 1.06 18.64
N LEU A 385 -4.85 0.27 19.49
CA LEU A 385 -5.53 0.66 20.74
C LEU A 385 -4.70 0.46 22.02
N TRP A 386 -3.47 -0.05 21.92
CA TRP A 386 -2.56 -0.48 23.02
C TRP A 386 -3.07 -0.26 24.45
N SER A 387 -3.30 -1.38 25.16
CA SER A 387 -3.95 -1.54 26.47
C SER A 387 -3.89 -0.33 27.41
N ALA A 388 -5.07 0.02 27.94
CA ALA A 388 -5.33 1.02 28.97
C ALA A 388 -4.61 0.82 30.33
N GLU A 389 -3.70 -0.16 30.45
CA GLU A 389 -2.88 -0.38 31.64
C GLU A 389 -1.53 0.34 31.51
N GLY A 390 -1.56 1.67 31.57
CA GLY A 390 -0.33 2.46 31.49
C GLY A 390 -0.48 3.98 31.50
N PHE A 391 -1.68 4.53 31.73
CA PHE A 391 -1.88 5.97 31.79
C PHE A 391 -1.24 6.57 33.04
N VAL A 392 0.02 7.00 32.94
CA VAL A 392 0.60 8.01 33.82
C VAL A 392 0.57 9.34 33.08
N ALA A 393 -0.16 10.31 33.64
CA ALA A 393 -0.20 11.68 33.17
C ALA A 393 1.24 12.22 32.98
N SER A 394 1.66 12.45 31.73
CA SER A 394 2.96 13.07 31.45
C SER A 394 2.95 13.97 30.21
N GLY A 395 2.41 15.18 30.36
CA GLY A 395 2.75 16.35 29.53
C GLY A 395 2.41 16.29 28.03
N ASP A 396 2.71 17.39 27.31
CA ASP A 396 2.67 17.47 25.84
C ASP A 396 3.86 16.66 25.28
N PRO A 397 3.66 15.57 24.52
CA PRO A 397 4.76 14.77 23.97
C PRO A 397 5.72 15.58 23.10
N THR A 398 5.21 16.60 22.40
CA THR A 398 6.04 17.54 21.63
C THR A 398 7.01 18.28 22.55
N ALA A 399 6.52 18.72 23.71
CA ALA A 399 7.35 19.41 24.70
C ALA A 399 8.37 18.47 25.36
N VAL A 400 7.99 17.21 25.58
CA VAL A 400 8.89 16.19 26.13
C VAL A 400 10.01 15.83 25.16
N VAL A 401 9.71 15.55 23.88
CA VAL A 401 10.76 15.36 22.86
C VAL A 401 11.62 16.62 22.71
N ALA A 402 11.01 17.81 22.74
CA ALA A 402 11.76 19.07 22.62
C ALA A 402 12.74 19.26 23.79
N GLN A 403 12.35 18.86 25.00
CA GLN A 403 13.23 18.84 26.16
C GLN A 403 14.34 17.79 25.98
N TRP A 404 14.02 16.58 25.52
CA TRP A 404 15.02 15.56 25.25
C TRP A 404 16.04 16.00 24.19
N PHE A 405 15.62 16.70 23.12
CA PHE A 405 16.56 17.32 22.18
C PHE A 405 17.48 18.33 22.86
N ALA A 406 17.01 19.08 23.86
CA ALA A 406 17.87 19.98 24.62
C ALA A 406 18.84 19.20 25.52
N ASP A 407 18.39 18.10 26.12
CA ASP A 407 19.22 17.25 26.98
C ASP A 407 20.34 16.57 26.16
N LEU A 408 20.04 16.13 24.92
CA LEU A 408 21.02 15.57 23.97
C LEU A 408 22.17 16.51 23.63
N GLU A 409 21.95 17.83 23.70
CA GLU A 409 23.04 18.80 23.48
C GLU A 409 24.08 18.76 24.60
N SER A 410 23.70 18.30 25.80
CA SER A 410 24.56 18.21 26.98
C SER A 410 25.06 16.79 27.26
N ASP A 411 24.25 15.78 26.93
CA ASP A 411 24.57 14.36 27.08
C ASP A 411 24.13 13.60 25.81
N PRO A 412 25.06 13.18 24.92
CA PRO A 412 24.70 12.44 23.71
C PRO A 412 24.01 11.09 24.01
N ASN A 413 24.10 10.59 25.24
CA ASN A 413 23.49 9.35 25.71
C ASN A 413 22.20 9.60 26.52
N ALA A 414 21.64 10.81 26.49
CA ALA A 414 20.40 11.13 27.17
C ALA A 414 19.30 10.10 26.82
N ALA A 415 18.73 9.48 27.84
CA ALA A 415 17.71 8.44 27.69
C ALA A 415 16.47 9.01 27.01
N PHE A 416 15.96 8.32 25.99
CA PHE A 416 14.74 8.74 25.32
C PHE A 416 13.53 8.56 26.24
N PRO A 417 12.60 9.53 26.29
CA PRO A 417 11.42 9.44 27.15
C PRO A 417 10.34 8.51 26.59
N GLU A 418 10.67 7.23 26.38
CA GLU A 418 9.80 6.20 25.78
C GLU A 418 8.41 6.14 26.41
N THR A 419 8.31 6.31 27.73
CA THR A 419 7.04 6.22 28.48
C THR A 419 6.03 7.30 28.07
N THR A 420 6.47 8.43 27.52
CA THR A 420 5.61 9.50 26.99
C THR A 420 5.01 9.14 25.62
N PHE A 421 5.60 8.17 24.92
CA PHE A 421 5.23 7.79 23.55
C PHE A 421 4.36 6.54 23.49
N ARG A 422 4.05 5.90 24.62
CA ARG A 422 3.20 4.69 24.65
C ARG A 422 1.72 5.02 24.45
N SER A 423 1.30 5.37 23.22
CA SER A 423 -0.11 5.51 22.77
C SER A 423 -0.33 6.05 21.34
N ARG A 424 0.70 6.46 20.58
CA ARG A 424 0.50 7.05 19.24
C ARG A 424 0.95 6.06 18.15
N GLY A 425 0.28 6.07 17.00
CA GLY A 425 0.77 5.37 15.80
C GLY A 425 1.99 6.09 15.21
N SER A 426 2.69 5.47 14.27
CA SER A 426 3.94 5.98 13.70
C SER A 426 3.82 7.35 13.05
N GLU A 427 2.76 7.61 12.28
CA GLU A 427 2.47 8.96 11.73
C GLU A 427 2.29 10.01 12.84
N GLY A 428 1.64 9.64 13.95
CA GLY A 428 1.46 10.49 15.11
C GLY A 428 2.79 10.87 15.77
N PHE A 429 3.76 9.94 15.82
CA PHE A 429 5.11 10.23 16.32
C PHE A 429 5.90 11.12 15.39
N ARG A 430 5.93 10.80 14.09
CA ARG A 430 6.67 11.58 13.09
C ARG A 430 6.31 13.06 13.17
N GLY A 431 5.02 13.38 13.21
CA GLY A 431 4.55 14.76 13.37
C GLY A 431 4.97 15.41 14.70
N CYS A 432 4.93 14.67 15.82
CA CYS A 432 5.37 15.20 17.12
C CYS A 432 6.87 15.48 17.17
N ILE A 433 7.68 14.55 16.66
CA ILE A 433 9.13 14.66 16.61
C ILE A 433 9.52 15.84 15.71
N GLU A 434 8.89 15.98 14.55
CA GLU A 434 9.12 17.12 13.66
C GLU A 434 8.77 18.45 14.35
N GLN A 435 7.60 18.54 14.99
CA GLN A 435 7.20 19.75 15.72
C GLN A 435 8.13 20.05 16.90
N ALA A 436 8.58 19.03 17.63
CA ALA A 436 9.53 19.16 18.72
C ALA A 436 10.89 19.65 18.21
N TRP A 437 11.36 19.09 17.10
CA TRP A 437 12.59 19.51 16.45
C TRP A 437 12.51 20.96 15.98
N LEU A 438 11.39 21.37 15.37
CA LEU A 438 11.17 22.75 14.93
C LEU A 438 11.17 23.77 16.09
N ARG A 439 10.91 23.32 17.32
CA ARG A 439 10.94 24.11 18.56
C ARG A 439 12.28 24.02 19.30
N SER A 440 13.15 23.06 18.96
CA SER A 440 14.40 22.80 19.67
C SER A 440 15.37 23.99 19.64
N ALA A 441 16.24 24.07 20.65
CA ALA A 441 17.27 25.11 20.72
C ALA A 441 18.22 25.05 19.51
N SER A 442 18.59 23.84 19.07
CA SER A 442 19.35 23.62 17.82
C SER A 442 18.69 24.25 16.61
N THR A 443 17.38 24.10 16.44
CA THR A 443 16.64 24.73 15.33
C THR A 443 16.55 26.25 15.47
N GLN A 444 16.36 26.78 16.67
CA GLN A 444 16.38 28.24 16.87
C GLN A 444 17.76 28.83 16.52
N ARG A 445 18.85 28.13 16.87
CA ARG A 445 20.21 28.53 16.45
C ARG A 445 20.36 28.46 14.93
N MET A 446 19.87 27.42 14.25
CA MET A 446 19.88 27.37 12.78
C MET A 446 19.13 28.55 12.17
N ARG A 447 17.97 28.95 12.70
CA ARG A 447 17.24 30.12 12.22
C ARG A 447 18.02 31.42 12.44
N ALA A 448 18.69 31.57 13.59
CA ALA A 448 19.52 32.73 13.87
C ALA A 448 20.76 32.79 12.96
N ASP A 449 21.44 31.66 12.76
CA ASP A 449 22.58 31.53 11.84
C ASP A 449 22.14 31.80 10.38
N ALA A 450 20.95 31.33 9.99
CA ALA A 450 20.38 31.59 8.66
C ALA A 450 20.09 33.07 8.42
N LEU A 451 19.56 33.76 9.44
CA LEU A 451 19.36 35.20 9.43
C LEU A 451 20.69 35.95 9.33
N ALA A 452 21.72 35.46 10.02
CA ALA A 452 23.08 35.99 9.96
C ALA A 452 23.86 35.58 8.68
N ARG A 453 23.26 34.74 7.81
CA ARG A 453 23.87 34.25 6.56
C ARG A 453 25.21 33.54 6.78
N VAL A 454 25.24 32.70 7.81
CA VAL A 454 26.39 31.89 8.19
C VAL A 454 25.93 30.48 8.53
N VAL A 455 26.77 29.47 8.33
CA VAL A 455 26.56 28.11 8.86
C VAL A 455 27.69 27.77 9.81
N LYS A 456 27.36 27.13 10.94
CA LYS A 456 28.30 26.74 11.98
C LYS A 456 28.10 25.27 12.37
N ALA A 457 29.16 24.48 12.30
CA ALA A 457 29.15 23.08 12.74
C ALA A 457 30.57 22.60 13.05
N ASN A 458 30.74 21.79 14.11
CA ASN A 458 32.00 21.07 14.40
C ASN A 458 33.27 21.96 14.43
N GLY A 459 33.12 23.18 14.94
CA GLY A 459 34.19 24.18 15.01
C GLY A 459 34.50 24.89 13.70
N GLN A 460 33.76 24.62 12.62
CA GLN A 460 33.82 25.36 11.37
C GLN A 460 32.71 26.40 11.29
N GLU A 461 33.03 27.52 10.63
CA GLU A 461 32.10 28.61 10.34
C GLU A 461 32.27 29.02 8.87
N ALA A 462 31.19 29.08 8.11
CA ALA A 462 31.21 29.48 6.70
C ALA A 462 30.11 30.52 6.39
N PRO A 463 30.49 31.74 5.98
CA PRO A 463 29.55 32.71 5.45
C PRO A 463 28.94 32.25 4.12
N TYR A 464 27.70 32.66 3.84
CA TYR A 464 27.10 32.48 2.53
C TYR A 464 26.26 33.68 2.11
N THR A 465 25.91 33.75 0.84
CA THR A 465 24.85 34.65 0.35
C THR A 465 23.71 33.82 -0.18
N LEU A 466 22.49 34.35 -0.11
CA LEU A 466 21.29 33.67 -0.58
C LEU A 466 20.44 34.65 -1.37
N ARG A 467 20.01 34.26 -2.57
CA ARG A 467 19.05 35.02 -3.37
C ARG A 467 18.00 34.09 -3.96
N ALA A 468 16.77 34.57 -4.06
CA ALA A 468 15.70 33.89 -4.78
C ALA A 468 15.75 34.23 -6.27
N VAL A 469 15.50 33.23 -7.11
CA VAL A 469 15.37 33.38 -8.56
C VAL A 469 13.96 32.94 -8.95
N GLY A 470 13.14 33.89 -9.39
CA GLY A 470 11.71 33.63 -9.67
C GLY A 470 10.86 33.51 -8.40
N GLN A 471 9.72 32.83 -8.53
CA GLN A 471 8.75 32.65 -7.44
C GLN A 471 8.89 31.29 -6.77
N ARG A 472 8.56 31.24 -5.47
CA ARG A 472 8.63 30.00 -4.68
C ARG A 472 7.66 28.94 -5.24
N PRO A 473 8.12 27.71 -5.55
CA PRO A 473 7.23 26.61 -5.89
C PRO A 473 6.38 26.15 -4.70
N VAL A 474 5.22 25.55 -4.99
CA VAL A 474 4.29 25.04 -3.95
C VAL A 474 4.97 24.01 -3.03
N GLY A 475 5.83 23.14 -3.58
CA GLY A 475 6.54 22.10 -2.83
C GLY A 475 7.74 22.58 -2.02
N GLY A 476 8.05 23.88 -2.00
CA GLY A 476 9.26 24.42 -1.38
C GLY A 476 10.31 24.84 -2.40
N TRP A 477 11.40 25.41 -1.93
CA TRP A 477 12.49 25.89 -2.80
C TRP A 477 13.46 24.76 -3.15
N PRO A 478 13.71 24.47 -4.44
CA PRO A 478 14.99 23.91 -4.86
C PRO A 478 16.11 24.86 -4.45
N VAL A 479 17.27 24.33 -4.07
CA VAL A 479 18.44 25.15 -3.72
C VAL A 479 19.69 24.68 -4.44
N VAL A 480 20.47 25.64 -4.93
CA VAL A 480 21.80 25.43 -5.49
C VAL A 480 22.83 25.97 -4.51
N ILE A 481 23.66 25.08 -3.97
CA ILE A 481 24.83 25.42 -3.15
C ILE A 481 26.03 25.52 -4.10
N ALA A 482 26.41 26.76 -4.41
CA ALA A 482 27.51 27.10 -5.31
C ALA A 482 28.79 27.44 -4.54
N MET A 483 29.89 26.74 -4.85
CA MET A 483 31.18 26.88 -4.17
C MET A 483 32.24 27.53 -5.06
N HIS A 484 32.93 28.54 -4.51
CA HIS A 484 33.88 29.37 -5.26
C HIS A 484 35.25 28.69 -5.50
N GLY A 485 36.01 29.22 -6.46
CA GLY A 485 37.42 28.88 -6.66
C GLY A 485 38.35 29.63 -5.69
N GLY A 486 39.63 29.28 -5.64
CA GLY A 486 40.59 29.91 -4.72
C GLY A 486 40.63 29.22 -3.35
N GLY A 487 41.79 28.66 -3.03
CA GLY A 487 42.14 28.03 -1.76
C GLY A 487 43.66 28.03 -1.62
N GLY A 488 44.16 28.17 -0.39
CA GLY A 488 45.61 28.32 -0.15
C GLY A 488 46.18 29.64 -0.66
N VAL A 489 45.33 30.64 -0.86
CA VAL A 489 45.65 32.01 -1.30
C VAL A 489 45.27 33.00 -0.20
N PRO A 490 45.77 34.26 -0.24
CA PRO A 490 45.38 35.27 0.73
C PRO A 490 43.87 35.46 0.80
N LYS A 491 43.38 35.81 2.00
CA LYS A 491 41.95 35.95 2.30
C LYS A 491 41.22 36.88 1.32
N GLU A 492 41.85 37.97 0.94
CA GLU A 492 41.27 38.97 0.02
C GLU A 492 40.99 38.38 -1.36
N VAL A 493 41.82 37.41 -1.78
CA VAL A 493 41.63 36.69 -3.06
C VAL A 493 40.46 35.72 -2.93
N ASN A 494 40.37 34.95 -1.85
CA ASN A 494 39.24 34.05 -1.61
C ASN A 494 37.91 34.81 -1.50
N ASP A 495 37.88 35.92 -0.77
CA ASP A 495 36.69 36.74 -0.63
C ASP A 495 36.27 37.37 -1.98
N SER A 496 37.23 37.71 -2.84
CA SER A 496 36.98 38.17 -4.21
C SER A 496 36.38 37.05 -5.08
N GLN A 497 36.91 35.83 -5.02
CA GLN A 497 36.35 34.68 -5.74
C GLN A 497 34.94 34.33 -5.24
N TRP A 498 34.71 34.39 -3.94
CA TRP A 498 33.38 34.21 -3.36
C TRP A 498 32.40 35.27 -3.87
N LYS A 499 32.82 36.55 -3.95
CA LYS A 499 32.00 37.62 -4.54
C LYS A 499 31.64 37.34 -5.99
N VAL A 500 32.57 36.82 -6.79
CA VAL A 500 32.30 36.37 -8.17
C VAL A 500 31.26 35.25 -8.18
N MET A 501 31.40 34.26 -7.28
CA MET A 501 30.49 33.11 -7.19
C MET A 501 29.03 33.49 -6.90
N GLN A 502 28.76 34.66 -6.31
CA GLN A 502 27.39 35.16 -6.09
C GLN A 502 26.57 35.33 -7.39
N SER A 503 27.24 35.45 -8.53
CA SER A 503 26.63 35.65 -9.86
C SER A 503 27.29 34.84 -10.98
N TYR A 504 28.09 33.84 -10.63
CA TYR A 504 28.92 33.11 -11.60
C TYR A 504 28.08 32.25 -12.55
N TYR A 505 27.26 31.36 -12.00
CA TYR A 505 26.28 30.59 -12.76
C TYR A 505 25.11 31.47 -13.14
N LYS A 506 24.67 31.36 -14.39
CA LYS A 506 23.64 32.22 -14.97
C LYS A 506 22.26 31.76 -14.52
N ASP A 507 21.36 32.73 -14.42
CA ASP A 507 19.94 32.45 -14.27
C ASP A 507 19.33 32.15 -15.63
N HIS A 508 18.37 31.23 -15.63
CA HIS A 508 17.72 30.72 -16.81
C HIS A 508 16.20 30.81 -16.63
N PRO A 509 15.47 31.58 -17.45
CA PRO A 509 14.01 31.71 -17.34
C PRO A 509 13.26 30.36 -17.36
N GLU A 510 13.78 29.39 -18.11
CA GLU A 510 13.23 28.05 -18.27
C GLU A 510 13.31 27.17 -17.00
N VAL A 511 14.21 27.50 -16.06
CA VAL A 511 14.38 26.78 -14.78
C VAL A 511 14.32 27.74 -13.59
N SER A 512 13.33 28.64 -13.59
CA SER A 512 13.08 29.57 -12.49
C SER A 512 12.43 28.91 -11.25
N GLY A 513 12.40 29.64 -10.13
CA GLY A 513 11.77 29.19 -8.89
C GLY A 513 12.71 28.41 -7.97
N TYR A 514 13.92 28.92 -7.73
CA TYR A 514 14.92 28.30 -6.85
C TYR A 514 15.66 29.33 -5.99
N LEU A 515 16.37 28.83 -4.97
CA LEU A 515 17.33 29.60 -4.19
C LEU A 515 18.75 29.37 -4.71
N TYR A 516 19.47 30.45 -4.94
CA TYR A 516 20.89 30.43 -5.27
C TYR A 516 21.70 30.81 -4.03
N LEU A 517 22.51 29.88 -3.54
CA LEU A 517 23.38 30.07 -2.39
C LEU A 517 24.84 30.06 -2.86
N ALA A 518 25.58 31.14 -2.65
CA ALA A 518 27.04 31.13 -2.82
C ALA A 518 27.72 30.96 -1.46
N LEU A 519 28.34 29.80 -1.25
CA LEU A 519 29.02 29.44 -0.01
C LEU A 519 30.48 29.91 -0.06
N ARG A 520 30.95 30.56 1.00
CA ARG A 520 32.37 30.84 1.23
C ARG A 520 32.99 29.61 1.90
N ALA A 521 34.15 29.15 1.46
CA ALA A 521 34.92 28.11 2.15
C ALA A 521 35.08 28.45 3.66
N PRO A 522 35.06 27.51 4.61
CA PRO A 522 35.24 27.81 6.04
C PRO A 522 36.60 28.40 6.41
N ASN A 523 37.62 28.25 5.57
CA ASN A 523 38.98 28.74 5.82
C ASN A 523 39.66 29.18 4.51
N ASP A 524 40.87 29.72 4.63
CA ASP A 524 41.69 30.20 3.51
C ASP A 524 42.77 29.19 3.09
N THR A 525 42.78 27.98 3.68
CA THR A 525 43.79 26.97 3.38
C THR A 525 43.49 26.25 2.07
N TRP A 526 44.47 25.51 1.56
CA TRP A 526 44.40 24.83 0.27
C TRP A 526 43.24 23.81 0.20
N ASN A 527 42.78 23.28 1.32
CA ASN A 527 41.72 22.27 1.45
C ASN A 527 40.37 22.82 1.97
N GLY A 528 40.11 24.14 1.87
CA GLY A 528 38.93 24.74 2.50
C GLY A 528 37.56 24.13 2.16
N PHE A 529 37.38 23.53 0.97
CA PHE A 529 36.14 22.82 0.62
C PHE A 529 36.27 21.29 0.62
N TYR A 530 37.41 20.73 1.02
CA TYR A 530 37.64 19.29 0.96
C TYR A 530 38.48 18.77 2.13
N ASP A 531 38.21 19.28 3.34
CA ASP A 531 38.62 18.63 4.59
C ASP A 531 37.54 17.66 5.09
N ASP A 532 37.86 16.77 6.03
CA ASP A 532 36.91 15.74 6.52
C ASP A 532 35.64 16.29 7.16
N ARG A 533 35.67 17.51 7.68
CA ARG A 533 34.54 18.11 8.41
C ARG A 533 33.62 18.89 7.50
N ILE A 534 34.03 19.23 6.27
CA ILE A 534 33.21 20.02 5.35
C ILE A 534 31.84 19.37 5.09
N SER A 535 31.79 18.04 4.95
CA SER A 535 30.53 17.31 4.74
C SER A 535 29.58 17.43 5.93
N LEU A 536 30.10 17.52 7.16
CA LEU A 536 29.29 17.79 8.35
C LEU A 536 28.75 19.22 8.35
N LEU A 537 29.56 20.19 7.93
CA LEU A 537 29.13 21.59 7.78
C LEU A 537 28.05 21.73 6.71
N ILE A 538 28.16 21.01 5.59
CA ILE A 538 27.15 20.97 4.54
C ILE A 538 25.87 20.28 5.00
N ASN A 539 25.96 19.16 5.74
CA ASN A 539 24.79 18.53 6.37
C ASN A 539 24.04 19.53 7.28
N ARG A 540 24.77 20.32 8.08
CA ARG A 540 24.19 21.38 8.91
C ARG A 540 23.58 22.50 8.07
N LEU A 541 24.23 22.92 6.99
CA LEU A 541 23.72 23.96 6.09
C LEU A 541 22.39 23.51 5.46
N ILE A 542 22.30 22.26 5.01
CA ILE A 542 21.07 21.71 4.43
C ILE A 542 19.95 21.76 5.46
N ALA A 543 20.16 21.20 6.66
CA ALA A 543 19.17 21.25 7.74
C ALA A 543 18.73 22.69 8.07
N GLN A 544 19.68 23.64 8.09
CA GLN A 544 19.42 25.06 8.31
C GLN A 544 18.51 25.66 7.23
N LEU A 545 18.74 25.33 5.95
CA LEU A 545 17.93 25.83 4.84
C LEU A 545 16.52 25.21 4.83
N LEU A 546 16.38 23.94 5.23
CA LEU A 546 15.08 23.29 5.37
C LEU A 546 14.20 24.04 6.37
N VAL A 547 14.73 24.34 7.56
CA VAL A 547 13.95 24.95 8.65
C VAL A 547 13.75 26.47 8.54
N ALA A 548 14.68 27.17 7.90
CA ALA A 548 14.68 28.64 7.87
C ALA A 548 14.15 29.21 6.55
N GLU A 549 14.39 28.52 5.43
CA GLU A 549 14.05 29.03 4.08
C GLU A 549 12.94 28.21 3.43
N GLY A 550 12.56 27.05 4.00
CA GLY A 550 11.55 26.17 3.43
C GLY A 550 11.99 25.55 2.11
N VAL A 551 13.26 25.11 2.09
CA VAL A 551 13.85 24.32 1.01
C VAL A 551 13.19 22.94 0.93
N ASP A 552 13.05 22.45 -0.29
CA ASP A 552 12.64 21.07 -0.58
C ASP A 552 13.87 20.16 -0.43
N ALA A 553 13.80 19.21 0.52
CA ALA A 553 14.90 18.30 0.85
C ALA A 553 15.32 17.41 -0.32
N ASP A 554 14.40 17.13 -1.26
CA ASP A 554 14.69 16.30 -2.42
C ASP A 554 15.23 17.11 -3.61
N ARG A 555 15.40 18.43 -3.45
CA ARG A 555 15.87 19.35 -4.51
C ARG A 555 17.03 20.22 -4.07
N VAL A 556 17.96 19.61 -3.36
CA VAL A 556 19.26 20.21 -2.99
C VAL A 556 20.31 19.84 -4.05
N HIS A 557 20.98 20.85 -4.60
CA HIS A 557 22.00 20.69 -5.64
C HIS A 557 23.34 21.27 -5.18
N LEU A 558 24.44 20.59 -5.49
CA LEU A 558 25.79 21.04 -5.16
C LEU A 558 26.59 21.30 -6.43
N ILE A 559 27.15 22.50 -6.57
CA ILE A 559 27.95 22.86 -7.74
C ILE A 559 29.19 23.64 -7.35
N GLY A 560 30.32 23.40 -8.02
CA GLY A 560 31.57 24.07 -7.67
C GLY A 560 32.52 24.24 -8.85
N TYR A 561 33.28 25.33 -8.82
CA TYR A 561 34.28 25.67 -9.83
C TYR A 561 35.68 25.73 -9.22
N SER A 562 36.68 25.12 -9.87
CA SER A 562 38.08 25.08 -9.43
C SER A 562 38.21 24.51 -8.01
N HIS A 563 38.66 25.29 -7.02
CA HIS A 563 38.69 24.86 -5.60
C HIS A 563 37.34 24.34 -5.10
N GLY A 564 36.24 25.01 -5.42
CA GLY A 564 34.89 24.52 -5.14
C GLY A 564 34.53 23.25 -5.93
N GLY A 565 35.12 23.05 -7.12
CA GLY A 565 34.97 21.81 -7.88
C GLY A 565 35.61 20.61 -7.19
N TYR A 566 36.76 20.78 -6.52
CA TYR A 566 37.33 19.75 -5.64
C TYR A 566 36.40 19.46 -4.47
N GLY A 567 35.79 20.50 -3.89
CA GLY A 567 34.74 20.33 -2.90
C GLY A 567 33.56 19.52 -3.41
N ALA A 568 33.10 19.76 -4.64
CA ALA A 568 32.01 18.99 -5.23
C ALA A 568 32.36 17.51 -5.40
N PHE A 569 33.61 17.17 -5.74
CA PHE A 569 34.08 15.77 -5.71
C PHE A 569 33.99 15.19 -4.31
N VAL A 570 34.61 15.83 -3.33
CA VAL A 570 34.72 15.29 -1.96
C VAL A 570 33.38 15.21 -1.26
N ILE A 571 32.64 16.32 -1.18
CA ILE A 571 31.32 16.36 -0.54
C ILE A 571 30.34 15.45 -1.27
N GLY A 572 30.35 15.47 -2.61
CA GLY A 572 29.43 14.70 -3.44
C GLY A 572 29.61 13.19 -3.33
N THR A 573 30.84 12.69 -3.07
CA THR A 573 31.08 11.26 -2.81
C THR A 573 30.96 10.87 -1.34
N LYS A 574 31.13 11.82 -0.42
CA LYS A 574 31.01 11.57 1.03
C LYS A 574 29.56 11.57 1.52
N ILE A 575 28.71 12.48 1.02
CA ILE A 575 27.29 12.58 1.40
C ILE A 575 26.32 12.56 0.18
N PRO A 576 26.47 11.61 -0.77
CA PRO A 576 25.72 11.59 -2.04
C PRO A 576 24.20 11.56 -1.88
N TRP A 577 23.70 10.91 -0.83
CA TRP A 577 22.26 10.78 -0.51
C TRP A 577 21.62 12.08 -0.01
N ARG A 578 22.36 13.20 0.03
CA ARG A 578 21.83 14.53 0.38
C ARG A 578 21.50 15.38 -0.84
N PHE A 579 21.84 14.92 -2.06
CA PHE A 579 21.75 15.75 -3.26
C PHE A 579 20.90 15.11 -4.36
N ALA A 580 20.13 15.95 -5.05
CA ALA A 580 19.48 15.63 -6.31
C ALA A 580 20.48 15.58 -7.48
N ALA A 581 21.46 16.49 -7.46
CA ALA A 581 22.55 16.49 -8.43
C ALA A 581 23.80 17.17 -7.87
N VAL A 582 24.96 16.69 -8.30
CA VAL A 582 26.28 17.26 -8.01
C VAL A 582 27.02 17.56 -9.31
N HIS A 583 27.65 18.73 -9.39
CA HIS A 583 28.47 19.11 -10.52
C HIS A 583 29.82 19.72 -10.11
N SER A 584 30.89 19.24 -10.73
CA SER A 584 32.25 19.74 -10.54
C SER A 584 32.79 20.32 -11.85
N SER A 585 33.39 21.51 -11.80
CA SER A 585 34.04 22.14 -12.96
C SER A 585 35.47 22.57 -12.65
N ALA A 586 36.36 22.43 -13.63
CA ALA A 586 37.78 22.83 -13.55
C ALA A 586 38.55 22.23 -12.35
N ALA A 587 38.20 21.00 -11.97
CA ALA A 587 38.77 20.30 -10.82
C ALA A 587 38.98 18.81 -11.16
N ALA A 588 39.45 18.05 -10.17
CA ALA A 588 39.68 16.61 -10.32
C ALA A 588 39.36 15.86 -9.00
N PRO A 589 39.18 14.54 -9.06
CA PRO A 589 39.11 13.69 -7.87
C PRO A 589 40.34 13.86 -6.99
N THR A 590 40.12 13.86 -5.68
CA THR A 590 41.19 13.91 -4.67
C THR A 590 41.43 12.50 -4.13
N ALA A 591 42.66 12.01 -4.24
CA ALA A 591 43.03 10.67 -3.76
C ALA A 591 42.76 10.54 -2.25
N GLY A 592 42.21 9.40 -1.83
CA GLY A 592 41.79 9.15 -0.44
C GLY A 592 40.45 9.77 -0.05
N GLU A 593 40.04 10.85 -0.73
CA GLU A 593 38.83 11.61 -0.37
C GLU A 593 37.64 11.33 -1.31
N THR A 594 37.92 11.01 -2.58
CA THR A 594 36.89 10.84 -3.62
C THR A 594 36.68 9.36 -3.91
N MET A 595 35.52 8.84 -3.53
CA MET A 595 35.13 7.43 -3.75
C MET A 595 34.01 7.36 -4.78
N GLY A 596 34.33 6.91 -5.99
CA GLY A 596 33.35 6.81 -7.09
C GLY A 596 32.27 5.77 -6.82
N GLU A 597 32.62 4.73 -6.07
CA GLU A 597 31.73 3.66 -5.62
C GLU A 597 30.52 4.19 -4.85
N ASN A 598 30.69 5.29 -4.11
CA ASN A 598 29.66 5.91 -3.29
C ASN A 598 28.57 6.60 -4.11
N LEU A 599 28.77 6.84 -5.40
CA LEU A 599 27.84 7.59 -6.25
C LEU A 599 26.63 6.75 -6.73
N THR A 600 26.28 5.68 -6.00
CA THR A 600 25.08 4.89 -6.26
C THR A 600 23.86 5.80 -6.19
N ASN A 601 23.09 5.88 -7.28
CA ASN A 601 21.82 6.61 -7.36
C ASN A 601 21.90 8.15 -7.26
N THR A 602 23.09 8.76 -7.33
CA THR A 602 23.24 10.22 -7.38
C THR A 602 23.66 10.68 -8.78
N ARG A 603 22.98 11.71 -9.30
CA ARG A 603 23.38 12.35 -10.55
C ARG A 603 24.65 13.18 -10.32
N PHE A 604 25.80 12.65 -10.72
CA PHE A 604 27.09 13.32 -10.59
C PHE A 604 27.66 13.67 -11.96
N THR A 605 28.17 14.88 -12.13
CA THR A 605 28.80 15.27 -13.40
C THR A 605 30.07 16.06 -13.15
N PHE A 606 31.09 15.87 -13.99
CA PHE A 606 32.33 16.61 -13.85
C PHE A 606 32.90 17.04 -15.19
N MET A 607 33.38 18.29 -15.24
CA MET A 607 33.84 18.97 -16.42
C MET A 607 35.27 19.48 -16.23
N VAL A 608 36.12 19.26 -17.24
CA VAL A 608 37.49 19.73 -17.25
C VAL A 608 37.89 20.13 -18.67
N GLY A 609 38.73 21.16 -18.80
CA GLY A 609 39.32 21.53 -20.08
C GLY A 609 40.41 20.56 -20.48
N GLU A 610 40.47 20.19 -21.76
CA GLU A 610 41.51 19.31 -22.33
C GLU A 610 42.93 19.80 -21.99
N LYS A 611 43.12 21.12 -21.91
CA LYS A 611 44.41 21.77 -21.62
C LYS A 611 44.59 22.16 -20.15
N ASP A 612 43.67 21.79 -19.25
CA ASP A 612 43.83 22.00 -17.81
C ASP A 612 44.72 20.90 -17.21
N THR A 613 46.02 20.99 -17.48
CA THR A 613 47.04 20.00 -17.06
C THR A 613 47.61 20.28 -15.68
N ALA A 614 47.27 21.42 -15.05
CA ALA A 614 47.77 21.77 -13.73
C ALA A 614 47.34 20.71 -12.70
N TYR A 615 48.29 20.28 -11.86
CA TYR A 615 48.09 19.20 -10.88
C TYR A 615 47.62 17.87 -11.49
N GLY A 616 47.81 17.67 -12.80
CA GLY A 616 47.36 16.45 -13.49
C GLY A 616 45.84 16.32 -13.62
N ARG A 617 45.07 17.42 -13.48
CA ARG A 617 43.59 17.38 -13.43
C ARG A 617 42.95 16.59 -14.57
N ILE A 618 43.32 16.90 -15.81
CA ILE A 618 42.76 16.21 -16.98
C ILE A 618 42.99 14.70 -16.92
N ASP A 619 44.19 14.26 -16.54
CA ASP A 619 44.53 12.84 -16.49
C ASP A 619 43.83 12.14 -15.32
N LEU A 620 43.73 12.80 -14.16
CA LEU A 620 42.95 12.31 -13.01
C LEU A 620 41.46 12.17 -13.36
N CYS A 621 40.89 13.15 -14.06
CA CYS A 621 39.50 13.09 -14.53
C CYS A 621 39.28 11.95 -15.54
N ARG A 622 40.19 11.75 -16.49
CA ARG A 622 40.12 10.63 -17.44
C ARG A 622 40.21 9.27 -16.74
N SER A 623 41.13 9.14 -15.79
CA SER A 623 41.29 7.92 -14.98
C SER A 623 40.01 7.60 -14.20
N PHE A 624 39.43 8.60 -13.56
CA PHE A 624 38.15 8.44 -12.84
C PHE A 624 36.97 8.19 -13.78
N ALA A 625 36.93 8.80 -14.96
CA ALA A 625 35.91 8.49 -15.97
C ALA A 625 35.97 7.00 -16.40
N GLU A 626 37.17 6.45 -16.56
CA GLU A 626 37.34 5.03 -16.89
C GLU A 626 36.96 4.12 -15.71
N SER A 627 37.29 4.46 -14.46
CA SER A 627 36.82 3.69 -13.29
C SER A 627 35.29 3.72 -13.17
N MET A 628 34.66 4.87 -13.40
CA MET A 628 33.20 4.98 -13.41
C MET A 628 32.56 4.19 -14.56
N LYS A 629 33.22 4.09 -15.71
CA LYS A 629 32.76 3.25 -16.83
C LYS A 629 32.81 1.76 -16.47
N GLN A 630 33.83 1.32 -15.74
CA GLN A 630 33.91 -0.05 -15.22
C GLN A 630 32.79 -0.32 -14.21
N LEU A 631 32.56 0.59 -13.26
CA LEU A 631 31.45 0.51 -12.30
C LEU A 631 30.08 0.46 -12.99
N LYS A 632 29.83 1.32 -13.98
CA LYS A 632 28.60 1.31 -14.79
C LYS A 632 28.40 -0.01 -15.56
N ALA A 633 29.49 -0.62 -16.04
CA ALA A 633 29.44 -1.89 -16.74
C ALA A 633 29.14 -3.06 -15.80
N ALA A 634 29.70 -3.04 -14.58
CA ALA A 634 29.47 -4.04 -13.55
C ALA A 634 28.07 -3.92 -12.91
N HIS A 635 27.57 -2.69 -12.71
CA HIS A 635 26.31 -2.40 -12.04
C HIS A 635 25.37 -1.58 -12.93
N LYS A 636 24.69 -2.26 -13.86
CA LYS A 636 23.83 -1.61 -14.86
C LYS A 636 22.74 -0.77 -14.21
N GLY A 637 22.70 0.52 -14.56
CA GLY A 637 21.67 1.46 -14.11
C GLY A 637 21.91 2.11 -12.74
N LEU A 638 22.94 1.71 -12.00
CA LEU A 638 23.19 2.19 -10.64
C LEU A 638 23.90 3.56 -10.59
N TYR A 639 24.82 3.81 -11.53
CA TYR A 639 25.70 4.99 -11.51
C TYR A 639 25.30 6.04 -12.55
N GLY A 640 24.84 7.20 -12.07
CA GLY A 640 24.43 8.35 -12.88
C GLY A 640 25.55 9.33 -13.23
N VAL A 641 26.80 8.88 -13.41
CA VAL A 641 27.99 9.74 -13.45
C VAL A 641 28.45 10.10 -14.86
N ASP A 642 28.48 11.38 -15.26
CA ASP A 642 28.95 11.77 -16.60
C ASP A 642 30.20 12.66 -16.61
N TYR A 643 31.09 12.37 -17.55
CA TYR A 643 32.34 13.08 -17.78
C TYR A 643 32.24 14.01 -18.99
N LEU A 644 32.63 15.28 -18.81
CA LEU A 644 32.57 16.33 -19.82
C LEU A 644 33.95 16.92 -20.09
N GLU A 645 34.71 16.32 -21.00
CA GLU A 645 35.97 16.88 -21.47
C GLU A 645 35.73 18.01 -22.49
N GLN A 646 36.26 19.21 -22.23
CA GLN A 646 36.07 20.37 -23.10
C GLN A 646 37.31 20.60 -23.98
N ALA A 647 37.22 20.17 -25.24
CA ALA A 647 38.29 20.31 -26.23
C ALA A 647 38.75 21.76 -26.37
N GLY A 648 40.06 21.98 -26.46
CA GLY A 648 40.67 23.29 -26.67
C GLY A 648 40.67 24.24 -25.47
N HIS A 649 39.95 23.95 -24.39
CA HIS A 649 39.82 24.79 -23.19
C HIS A 649 40.90 24.45 -22.14
N GLY A 650 41.37 25.46 -21.42
CA GLY A 650 42.25 25.31 -20.25
C GLY A 650 41.46 25.32 -18.94
N HIS A 651 42.05 25.88 -17.88
CA HIS A 651 41.37 26.01 -16.57
C HIS A 651 40.10 26.89 -16.63
N GLY A 652 40.11 27.94 -17.44
CA GLY A 652 38.99 28.86 -17.64
C GLY A 652 38.28 28.70 -18.98
N GLY A 653 37.11 29.34 -19.09
CA GLY A 653 36.31 29.39 -20.32
C GLY A 653 35.40 28.18 -20.53
N LEU A 654 35.21 27.34 -19.52
CA LEU A 654 34.30 26.21 -19.59
C LEU A 654 32.83 26.68 -19.77
N PRO A 655 31.97 25.90 -20.46
CA PRO A 655 30.56 26.22 -20.66
C PRO A 655 29.68 25.84 -19.44
N ASP A 656 30.24 25.79 -18.24
CA ASP A 656 29.59 25.36 -17.00
C ASP A 656 28.62 26.40 -16.43
N ARG A 657 28.78 27.67 -16.82
CA ARG A 657 27.93 28.78 -16.36
C ARG A 657 26.44 28.58 -16.63
N ASP A 658 26.08 27.81 -17.66
CA ASP A 658 24.70 27.53 -18.08
C ASP A 658 24.18 26.18 -17.54
N TYR A 659 24.97 25.47 -16.72
CA TYR A 659 24.71 24.07 -16.37
C TYR A 659 23.55 23.86 -15.37
N LEU A 660 23.07 24.93 -14.72
CA LEU A 660 21.92 24.87 -13.82
C LEU A 660 20.66 24.33 -14.52
N THR A 661 20.53 24.56 -15.83
CA THR A 661 19.45 24.03 -16.68
C THR A 661 19.34 22.50 -16.64
N GLN A 662 20.46 21.80 -16.43
CA GLN A 662 20.51 20.33 -16.36
C GLN A 662 20.35 19.79 -14.93
N MET A 663 20.71 20.60 -13.94
CA MET A 663 20.72 20.20 -12.53
C MET A 663 19.36 20.42 -11.85
N LEU A 664 18.80 21.62 -11.98
CA LEU A 664 17.58 22.03 -11.26
C LEU A 664 16.33 21.16 -11.48
N PRO A 665 16.14 20.50 -12.64
CA PRO A 665 15.03 19.56 -12.83
C PRO A 665 15.18 18.23 -12.06
N ARG A 666 16.36 17.93 -11.49
CA ARG A 666 16.61 16.66 -10.82
C ARG A 666 15.98 16.63 -9.43
N VAL A 667 15.61 15.43 -9.01
CA VAL A 667 15.07 15.11 -7.69
C VAL A 667 15.94 14.02 -7.10
N ARG A 668 16.22 14.11 -5.80
CA ARG A 668 17.01 13.16 -5.02
C ARG A 668 16.30 11.81 -4.95
N GLN A 669 17.08 10.73 -4.95
CA GLN A 669 16.59 9.42 -4.58
C GLN A 669 16.87 9.16 -3.10
N THR A 670 15.87 9.42 -2.27
CA THR A 670 16.00 9.44 -0.79
C THR A 670 16.16 8.04 -0.19
N VAL A 671 15.56 7.02 -0.81
CA VAL A 671 15.60 5.62 -0.39
C VAL A 671 16.15 4.72 -1.52
N PRO A 672 17.46 4.80 -1.81
CA PRO A 672 18.09 3.95 -2.84
C PRO A 672 17.95 2.46 -2.50
N ARG A 673 17.79 1.60 -3.51
CA ARG A 673 17.62 0.14 -3.30
C ARG A 673 18.94 -0.61 -3.16
N GLU A 674 20.05 0.04 -3.48
CA GLU A 674 21.39 -0.54 -3.44
C GLU A 674 22.38 0.57 -3.09
N LEU A 675 23.27 0.25 -2.14
CA LEU A 675 24.25 1.13 -1.55
C LEU A 675 25.62 0.46 -1.63
N HIS A 676 26.60 1.19 -2.14
CA HIS A 676 28.01 0.82 -2.04
C HIS A 676 28.71 1.95 -1.31
N TRP A 677 29.20 1.68 -0.11
CA TRP A 677 29.83 2.69 0.72
C TRP A 677 31.27 2.30 1.04
N ARG A 678 32.21 3.01 0.43
CA ARG A 678 33.61 3.04 0.82
C ARG A 678 33.86 4.29 1.68
N MET A 679 34.29 4.07 2.92
CA MET A 679 34.60 5.15 3.85
C MET A 679 35.93 5.79 3.50
N SER A 680 35.92 7.11 3.33
CA SER A 680 37.10 7.94 3.04
C SER A 680 37.69 8.61 4.28
N ASP A 681 37.02 8.49 5.43
CA ASP A 681 37.42 9.16 6.67
C ASP A 681 36.89 8.41 7.90
N ASN A 682 37.20 8.94 9.08
CA ASN A 682 36.78 8.44 10.38
C ASN A 682 35.77 9.37 11.08
N VAL A 683 35.04 10.17 10.31
CA VAL A 683 34.15 11.22 10.81
C VAL A 683 32.69 10.93 10.48
N LEU A 684 32.39 10.56 9.24
CA LEU A 684 31.02 10.32 8.78
C LEU A 684 30.52 8.94 9.18
N LYS A 685 29.45 8.91 9.98
CA LYS A 685 28.83 7.68 10.47
C LYS A 685 27.69 7.17 9.60
N ASP A 686 27.01 8.08 8.90
CA ASP A 686 25.80 7.78 8.14
C ASP A 686 26.11 7.63 6.65
N PHE A 687 25.36 6.75 5.99
CA PHE A 687 25.28 6.67 4.53
C PHE A 687 23.87 6.23 4.11
N ALA A 688 23.03 7.18 3.69
CA ALA A 688 21.62 6.95 3.38
C ALA A 688 20.86 6.27 4.54
N TRP A 689 20.46 5.00 4.36
CA TRP A 689 19.73 4.18 5.33
C TRP A 689 20.61 3.19 6.10
N ILE A 690 21.94 3.36 6.08
CA ILE A 690 22.87 2.64 6.96
C ILE A 690 23.70 3.61 7.81
N SER A 691 24.17 3.14 8.96
CA SER A 691 25.16 3.85 9.80
C SER A 691 26.13 2.87 10.42
N VAL A 692 27.35 3.33 10.71
CA VAL A 692 28.32 2.62 11.56
C VAL A 692 28.50 3.33 12.88
N GLU A 693 28.87 2.60 13.92
CA GLU A 693 29.22 3.20 15.21
C GLU A 693 30.58 3.89 15.16
N THR A 694 31.56 3.21 14.56
CA THR A 694 32.94 3.65 14.42
C THR A 694 33.34 3.60 12.95
N PRO A 695 33.33 4.74 12.24
CA PRO A 695 33.78 4.80 10.85
C PRO A 695 35.30 4.59 10.76
N ILE A 696 35.72 3.77 9.80
CA ILE A 696 37.12 3.38 9.58
C ILE A 696 37.46 3.68 8.13
N GLU A 697 38.51 4.47 7.92
CA GLU A 697 38.99 4.80 6.57
C GLU A 697 39.36 3.52 5.80
N GLY A 698 38.84 3.40 4.58
CA GLY A 698 39.04 2.24 3.71
C GLY A 698 38.03 1.11 3.90
N ALA A 699 37.25 1.10 5.00
CA ALA A 699 36.20 0.11 5.22
C ALA A 699 35.11 0.22 4.15
N VAL A 700 34.48 -0.92 3.85
CA VAL A 700 33.48 -1.05 2.80
C VAL A 700 32.21 -1.67 3.35
N VAL A 701 31.06 -1.13 2.96
CA VAL A 701 29.75 -1.74 3.19
C VAL A 701 28.99 -1.80 1.86
N HIS A 702 28.45 -2.97 1.55
CA HIS A 702 27.49 -3.15 0.47
C HIS A 702 26.15 -3.53 1.07
N ALA A 703 25.08 -2.90 0.60
CA ALA A 703 23.73 -3.21 1.06
C ALA A 703 22.72 -3.15 -0.09
N THR A 704 21.80 -4.11 -0.16
CA THR A 704 20.67 -4.10 -1.08
C THR A 704 19.37 -4.35 -0.33
N CYS A 705 18.28 -3.73 -0.78
CA CYS A 705 16.94 -3.90 -0.22
C CYS A 705 15.92 -4.02 -1.35
N ARG A 706 15.39 -5.24 -1.58
CA ARG A 706 14.42 -5.57 -2.63
C ARG A 706 13.49 -6.66 -2.13
N ASP A 707 12.20 -6.58 -2.44
CA ASP A 707 11.23 -7.65 -2.18
C ASP A 707 11.24 -8.15 -0.71
N ASN A 708 11.23 -7.23 0.26
CA ASN A 708 11.36 -7.51 1.70
C ASN A 708 12.62 -8.27 2.11
N ARG A 709 13.65 -8.25 1.27
CA ARG A 709 14.94 -8.87 1.54
C ARG A 709 16.03 -7.82 1.60
N VAL A 710 16.80 -7.84 2.68
CA VAL A 710 17.91 -6.93 2.94
C VAL A 710 19.20 -7.74 2.99
N GLU A 711 20.05 -7.59 1.98
CA GLU A 711 21.35 -8.27 1.90
C GLU A 711 22.47 -7.29 2.21
N ILE A 712 23.33 -7.62 3.17
CA ILE A 712 24.38 -6.72 3.66
C ILE A 712 25.69 -7.48 3.83
N SER A 713 26.78 -6.85 3.38
CA SER A 713 28.14 -7.29 3.65
C SER A 713 29.03 -6.11 4.03
N GLY A 714 30.04 -6.38 4.84
CA GLY A 714 31.02 -5.40 5.29
C GLY A 714 32.44 -5.96 5.28
N GLU A 715 33.41 -5.09 5.00
CA GLU A 715 34.84 -5.38 5.09
C GLU A 715 35.52 -4.27 5.89
N GLY A 716 36.29 -4.64 6.92
CA GLY A 716 37.01 -3.68 7.76
C GLY A 716 36.14 -2.87 8.73
N VAL A 717 34.95 -3.38 9.06
CA VAL A 717 33.99 -2.76 9.99
C VAL A 717 33.29 -3.85 10.81
N ASP A 718 33.00 -3.57 12.08
CA ASP A 718 32.42 -4.55 13.02
C ASP A 718 30.93 -4.85 12.76
N GLY A 719 30.20 -3.86 12.23
CA GLY A 719 28.78 -3.97 11.95
C GLY A 719 28.14 -2.64 11.55
N VAL A 720 26.87 -2.69 11.19
CA VAL A 720 26.07 -1.53 10.78
C VAL A 720 24.70 -1.52 11.42
N TRP A 721 24.22 -0.33 11.72
CA TRP A 721 22.79 -0.06 11.91
C TRP A 721 22.12 0.08 10.55
N VAL A 722 21.05 -0.68 10.34
CA VAL A 722 20.20 -0.64 9.15
C VAL A 722 18.92 0.05 9.53
N TYR A 723 18.55 1.11 8.81
CA TYR A 723 17.35 1.88 9.07
C TYR A 723 16.30 1.60 7.99
N LEU A 724 15.07 1.27 8.38
CA LEU A 724 14.01 0.88 7.45
C LEU A 724 12.70 1.62 7.76
N ASP A 725 11.86 1.74 6.73
CA ASP A 725 10.45 2.12 6.84
C ASP A 725 9.67 1.58 5.63
N GLU A 726 8.37 1.88 5.54
CA GLU A 726 7.47 1.35 4.52
C GLU A 726 7.85 1.74 3.08
N ARG A 727 8.77 2.69 2.90
CA ARG A 727 9.28 3.06 1.57
C ARG A 727 10.29 2.03 1.06
N LEU A 728 10.96 1.31 1.96
CA LEU A 728 11.95 0.29 1.63
C LEU A 728 11.37 -1.13 1.67
N VAL A 729 10.45 -1.43 2.58
CA VAL A 729 9.91 -2.78 2.80
C VAL A 729 8.39 -2.75 2.99
N ASP A 730 7.69 -3.84 2.67
CA ASP A 730 6.29 -4.02 3.05
C ASP A 730 6.20 -4.22 4.57
N PRO A 731 5.56 -3.30 5.33
CA PRO A 731 5.49 -3.37 6.79
C PRO A 731 4.62 -4.55 7.29
N ASP A 732 3.77 -5.11 6.44
CA ASP A 732 2.87 -6.21 6.80
C ASP A 732 3.49 -7.61 6.56
N ALA A 733 4.72 -7.67 6.04
CA ALA A 733 5.44 -8.90 5.75
C ALA A 733 6.77 -9.01 6.52
N ALA A 734 7.21 -10.24 6.78
CA ALA A 734 8.53 -10.50 7.35
C ALA A 734 9.63 -9.97 6.41
N ILE A 735 10.71 -9.43 7.00
CA ILE A 735 11.89 -8.94 6.31
C ILE A 735 12.98 -10.00 6.44
N THR A 736 13.50 -10.52 5.34
CA THR A 736 14.64 -11.44 5.34
C THR A 736 15.93 -10.65 5.35
N LEU A 737 16.62 -10.62 6.49
CA LEU A 737 17.95 -10.02 6.64
C LEU A 737 19.03 -11.06 6.36
N VAL A 738 20.00 -10.73 5.51
CA VAL A 738 21.05 -11.65 5.07
C VAL A 738 22.43 -11.07 5.20
N VAL A 739 23.31 -11.83 5.86
CA VAL A 739 24.68 -11.45 6.18
C VAL A 739 25.60 -12.65 5.93
N GLY A 740 26.36 -12.61 4.84
CA GLY A 740 27.11 -13.77 4.38
C GLY A 740 26.17 -14.95 4.06
N ASP A 741 26.38 -16.09 4.72
CA ASP A 741 25.53 -17.29 4.57
C ASP A 741 24.39 -17.36 5.60
N ALA A 742 24.29 -16.38 6.52
CA ALA A 742 23.25 -16.35 7.54
C ALA A 742 22.02 -15.57 7.06
N GLU A 743 20.83 -16.10 7.36
CA GLU A 743 19.55 -15.44 7.12
C GLU A 743 18.72 -15.41 8.40
N GLU A 744 18.08 -14.27 8.67
CA GLU A 744 17.19 -14.05 9.81
C GLU A 744 15.90 -13.35 9.33
N GLU A 745 14.77 -13.72 9.90
CA GLU A 745 13.51 -12.99 9.69
C GLU A 745 13.31 -11.96 10.81
N VAL A 746 13.17 -10.70 10.41
CA VAL A 746 12.83 -9.59 11.30
C VAL A 746 11.53 -8.93 10.84
N TYR A 747 10.86 -8.19 11.72
CA TYR A 747 9.64 -7.45 11.38
C TYR A 747 9.89 -5.96 11.57
N LEU A 748 9.27 -5.14 10.73
CA LEU A 748 9.38 -3.69 10.88
C LEU A 748 8.65 -3.25 12.15
N GLU A 749 9.40 -2.72 13.11
CA GLU A 749 8.85 -2.13 14.33
C GLU A 749 9.27 -0.66 14.40
N ASP A 750 8.30 0.25 14.26
CA ASP A 750 8.54 1.68 14.37
C ASP A 750 8.94 2.05 15.80
N ASP A 751 10.13 2.65 15.93
CA ASP A 751 10.71 3.12 17.17
C ASP A 751 10.80 4.67 17.16
N PRO A 752 10.04 5.37 18.04
CA PRO A 752 10.09 6.82 18.13
C PRO A 752 11.46 7.36 18.58
N GLU A 753 12.26 6.59 19.31
CA GLU A 753 13.64 6.97 19.65
C GLU A 753 14.49 7.01 18.37
N VAL A 754 14.41 5.97 17.54
CA VAL A 754 15.12 5.89 16.25
C VAL A 754 14.75 7.10 15.38
N MET A 755 13.45 7.34 15.20
CA MET A 755 12.96 8.49 14.45
C MET A 755 13.53 9.81 15.01
N ALA A 756 13.47 10.02 16.32
CA ALA A 756 13.93 11.25 16.94
C ALA A 756 15.45 11.43 16.82
N ARG A 757 16.23 10.37 16.98
CA ARG A 757 17.69 10.38 16.77
C ARG A 757 18.04 10.70 15.31
N ARG A 758 17.34 10.09 14.35
CA ARG A 758 17.52 10.39 12.91
C ARG A 758 17.18 11.84 12.58
N MET A 759 16.08 12.36 13.14
CA MET A 759 15.69 13.74 12.95
C MET A 759 16.72 14.72 13.54
N HIS A 760 17.24 14.43 14.74
CA HIS A 760 18.32 15.21 15.35
C HIS A 760 19.60 15.21 14.51
N ALA A 761 20.01 14.04 14.02
CA ALA A 761 21.25 13.86 13.27
C ALA A 761 21.22 14.54 11.89
N THR A 762 20.08 14.44 11.18
CA THR A 762 19.99 14.83 9.77
C THR A 762 19.33 16.19 9.54
N GLY A 763 18.43 16.58 10.45
CA GLY A 763 17.52 17.73 10.29
C GLY A 763 16.58 17.61 9.09
N ASP A 764 16.41 16.41 8.53
CA ASP A 764 15.68 16.13 7.30
C ASP A 764 14.55 15.12 7.62
N PRO A 765 13.27 15.57 7.64
CA PRO A 765 12.13 14.69 7.93
C PRO A 765 12.05 13.46 7.03
N SER A 766 12.56 13.54 5.80
CA SER A 766 12.54 12.41 4.86
C SER A 766 13.57 11.32 5.19
N LEU A 767 14.56 11.61 6.06
CA LEU A 767 15.56 10.65 6.56
C LEU A 767 15.26 10.17 7.99
N MET A 768 14.08 10.51 8.51
CA MET A 768 13.54 10.01 9.77
C MET A 768 12.98 8.60 9.57
N PHE A 769 13.85 7.61 9.41
CA PHE A 769 13.43 6.20 9.31
C PHE A 769 12.76 5.74 10.61
N GLY A 770 11.86 4.77 10.46
CA GLY A 770 10.97 4.33 11.52
C GLY A 770 11.57 3.25 12.41
N ALA A 771 12.29 2.30 11.82
CA ALA A 771 12.89 1.18 12.54
C ALA A 771 14.41 1.14 12.32
N ASN A 772 15.11 0.44 13.21
CA ASN A 772 16.49 0.03 12.95
C ASN A 772 16.81 -1.38 13.47
N PHE A 773 17.86 -1.97 12.91
CA PHE A 773 18.41 -3.26 13.33
C PHE A 773 19.93 -3.18 13.31
N TRP A 774 20.58 -3.79 14.31
CA TRP A 774 22.04 -3.93 14.31
C TRP A 774 22.44 -5.21 13.57
N VAL A 775 23.41 -5.07 12.68
CA VAL A 775 23.96 -6.16 11.88
C VAL A 775 25.45 -6.26 12.13
N SER A 776 25.87 -7.32 12.81
CA SER A 776 27.29 -7.61 13.02
C SER A 776 27.89 -8.32 11.82
N PHE A 777 29.12 -7.96 11.45
CA PHE A 777 29.89 -8.70 10.46
C PHE A 777 30.84 -9.71 11.13
N PRO A 778 31.08 -10.88 10.50
CA PRO A 778 31.92 -11.94 11.05
C PRO A 778 33.41 -11.63 11.07
#